data_AF-A0A839SE75-F1
#
_entry.id   AF-A0A839SE75-F1
#
_cell.length_a   1.000
_cell.length_b   1.000
_cell.length_c   1.000
_cell.angle_alpha   90.00
_cell.angle_beta   90.00
_cell.angle_gamma   90.00
#
_symmetry.space_group_name_H-M   'P 1'
#
loop_
_entity.id
_entity.type
_entity.pdbx_description
1 polymer ?
#
loop_
_entity_poly.entity_id
_entity_poly.type
_entity_poly.pdbx_seq_one_letter_code
_entity_poly.pdbx_strand_id
1 'polypeptide(L)'
;MYKFYAAFLIVCFLLCTASETFGQHKLVSDVKSRELADTSARLSILFQANYQKAITLAKTHGWPVTRKTKNDGLALLQGINALGYPVYLVTYDNIIAAATTQTNAVQPGGLLGLNLSGSATFLNDKLAIWDGGEVDKAHQEFAGKTITLEDSQPVADHATHVAGTMIAKGVYLPAQGMAFNAATLHSYYFDNDVSKMTAASSGLLLSNHSYGDEAGWNFNNDQNRWEWYGLPGDTVDYNFGFYGTRTMQYDQIAFNAPYYLIVESAGNAHAYPGPDVGQDYFGFQSNNNQTMVDKGPRPTTISSNGAYDVISSTGNAKNILTVGAVNPLPNGPANSNDISIAYFSSWGPTDDGRVKPDIVADGVDVTSAGAASSSSYVTMSGTSMAAPNVTGSLYLLQEYYAKKHSGGFMRAATLKGLACHTAFDAGNAGPDYIYGWGLLDMKKAAQVLTNSGSGSLLAEATLPQGQTQSYNVIASGNGLLSATISWTDPAGQANADGVVNSRIPKLVNDLDIRVNDGSTTFYPWVLDPDHPSAPAKKGDNVVDNVEQVMIPGTVPGKAYTITVTHKGTLKGGLQDYSLIVTGSGGQAYCASAPLSNADSKVNNLSLANLNYTASAGCTTYSDHTDQTIQLEQGKTYPLNITLGTCGSNFNKAAKIYIDWNGNGVFDTDELAATTGIISGTGTYSTNITVPATVIPGDYSLLRVVLAETSDTSTIKPCGNYAKGETEDFRVQFLQTSTDAGIASIVSPDTTGTCPGNPQITVMIKNYGSKPISNIPVKVVITGPGQTVTTLNQTYSAALQPGDQEAFTLNGSFTAVAGAVYTITASTNLGNDPISTNNQATETVTINTPSTITNLSAYYCNNNKNYQLSGLGDGELLWYQHVADTIPFAFGSPATVAQAPINNSYYAGLNDFKGSIGPATKYAFSGGGYNQFTPYVNISTRIPVIIKSARLYIGNSGKITFNVANGNGQVVSTTTINTVATRTNPTPGPQADDPSDQGAVYPLNLLLPAAGAYTLTVVFDSTATIYRSNTGVSGYPFKIGNVFSIDGNNAASGTDTAYYKNFYYYFYDLKLQSPGCAAPARQAVSLTQPVISLNGTALTSNFLAGNQWYVDGKAIDGATGQTYIPAKSGNYTLGINLSTGCQLLSDNYVYVLTSNKGNTGDIGLVVYPVPASNQLSIIFASPANNNLNLSLINSAGLIVYTNLQTITQGNFATTIDVSKQAPGSYILKIVLGQKVYYNKIVIVR
;
A
#
# COMPACT_ATOMS: atom_id res chain seq x y z
N MET A 1 -22.41 65.46 33.71
CA MET A 1 -22.44 65.69 32.25
C MET A 1 -21.76 64.50 31.57
N TYR A 2 -22.44 63.41 31.26
CA TYR A 2 -23.26 63.22 30.05
C TYR A 2 -22.55 63.24 28.67
N LYS A 3 -21.20 63.18 28.61
CA LYS A 3 -20.49 62.94 27.32
C LYS A 3 -19.32 61.93 27.30
N PHE A 4 -18.98 61.25 28.40
CA PHE A 4 -17.85 60.30 28.43
C PHE A 4 -18.20 58.79 28.49
N TYR A 5 -19.41 58.40 28.91
CA TYR A 5 -19.77 56.98 29.05
C TYR A 5 -20.31 56.31 27.77
N ALA A 6 -20.69 57.09 26.75
CA ALA A 6 -21.24 56.54 25.49
C ALA A 6 -20.18 55.91 24.57
N ALA A 7 -18.93 56.38 24.62
CA ALA A 7 -17.86 55.89 23.75
C ALA A 7 -17.39 54.47 24.13
N PHE A 8 -17.31 54.18 25.42
CA PHE A 8 -16.76 52.90 25.91
C PHE A 8 -17.71 51.72 25.64
N LEU A 9 -19.03 51.94 25.77
CA LEU A 9 -20.05 50.91 25.55
C LEU A 9 -20.20 50.49 24.07
N ILE A 10 -19.92 51.38 23.12
CA ILE A 10 -19.99 51.07 21.68
C ILE A 10 -18.78 50.26 21.22
N VAL A 11 -17.58 50.53 21.78
CA VAL A 11 -16.38 49.74 21.48
C VAL A 11 -16.49 48.31 22.03
N CYS A 12 -17.03 48.12 23.24
CA CYS A 12 -17.25 46.78 23.79
C CYS A 12 -18.32 45.98 23.03
N PHE A 13 -19.34 46.60 22.43
CA PHE A 13 -20.39 45.87 21.70
C PHE A 13 -20.04 45.51 20.25
N LEU A 14 -18.98 46.09 19.67
CA LEU A 14 -18.48 45.76 18.32
C LEU A 14 -17.36 44.72 18.31
N LEU A 15 -16.94 44.19 19.47
CA LEU A 15 -15.89 43.18 19.60
C LEU A 15 -16.41 41.77 19.94
N CYS A 16 -17.74 41.55 19.98
CA CYS A 16 -18.34 40.28 20.39
C CYS A 16 -19.07 39.50 19.28
N THR A 17 -19.00 39.91 18.01
CA THR A 17 -19.72 39.25 16.90
C THR A 17 -18.88 39.09 15.62
N ALA A 18 -17.67 38.56 15.73
CA ALA A 18 -16.86 38.13 14.57
C ALA A 18 -15.86 36.99 14.88
N SER A 19 -16.02 36.27 15.98
CA SER A 19 -15.28 35.02 16.21
C SER A 19 -16.01 33.87 15.51
N GLU A 20 -15.83 33.75 14.19
CA GLU A 20 -16.04 32.45 13.55
C GLU A 20 -15.01 31.49 14.14
N THR A 21 -15.49 30.59 15.01
CA THR A 21 -14.71 29.44 15.43
C THR A 21 -14.50 28.55 14.22
N PHE A 22 -13.36 28.73 13.54
CA PHE A 22 -12.76 27.69 12.70
C PHE A 22 -12.35 26.52 13.60
N GLY A 23 -13.35 25.82 14.14
CA GLY A 23 -13.17 24.50 14.69
C GLY A 23 -12.61 23.64 13.57
N GLN A 24 -11.50 22.93 13.86
CA GLN A 24 -10.96 21.96 12.92
C GLN A 24 -12.09 21.03 12.49
N HIS A 25 -12.36 20.96 11.18
CA HIS A 25 -13.13 19.87 10.60
C HIS A 25 -12.30 18.61 10.79
N LYS A 26 -12.51 17.94 11.93
CA LYS A 26 -11.94 16.64 12.25
C LYS A 26 -12.41 15.65 11.19
N LEU A 27 -11.52 15.35 10.24
CA LEU A 27 -11.71 14.33 9.21
C LEU A 27 -12.09 12.97 9.82
N VAL A 28 -11.62 12.74 11.05
CA VAL A 28 -11.84 11.54 11.87
C VAL A 28 -12.07 11.99 13.32
N SER A 29 -13.04 11.41 14.02
CA SER A 29 -13.39 11.78 15.42
C SER A 29 -12.39 11.26 16.45
N ASP A 30 -12.33 11.84 17.65
CA ASP A 30 -11.42 11.45 18.74
C ASP A 30 -11.60 10.00 19.27
N VAL A 31 -12.67 9.33 18.84
CA VAL A 31 -12.89 7.89 19.05
C VAL A 31 -12.18 7.12 17.94
N LYS A 32 -12.46 7.43 16.68
CA LYS A 32 -11.81 6.79 15.52
C LYS A 32 -10.30 7.06 15.43
N SER A 33 -9.82 8.21 15.89
CA SER A 33 -8.38 8.49 16.02
C SER A 33 -7.70 7.61 17.07
N ARG A 34 -8.44 7.18 18.12
CA ARG A 34 -7.98 6.14 19.05
C ARG A 34 -8.06 4.76 18.44
N GLU A 35 -9.17 4.38 17.80
CA GLU A 35 -9.28 3.08 17.10
C GLU A 35 -8.16 2.87 16.05
N LEU A 36 -7.73 3.94 15.38
CA LEU A 36 -6.58 3.94 14.48
C LEU A 36 -5.25 3.77 15.23
N ALA A 37 -5.02 4.50 16.33
CA ALA A 37 -3.82 4.38 17.16
C ALA A 37 -3.69 3.00 17.85
N ASP A 38 -4.81 2.42 18.31
CA ASP A 38 -4.90 1.10 18.92
C ASP A 38 -4.71 -0.01 17.86
N THR A 39 -5.33 0.15 16.68
CA THR A 39 -5.08 -0.72 15.53
C THR A 39 -3.64 -0.62 15.06
N SER A 40 -3.00 0.54 15.20
CA SER A 40 -1.59 0.77 14.93
C SER A 40 -0.68 -0.10 15.80
N ALA A 41 -0.85 -0.02 17.12
CA ALA A 41 -0.02 -0.76 18.07
C ALA A 41 -0.23 -2.27 17.87
N ARG A 42 -1.50 -2.67 17.70
CA ARG A 42 -1.92 -4.03 17.36
C ARG A 42 -1.24 -4.54 16.09
N LEU A 43 -1.25 -3.82 14.97
CA LEU A 43 -0.62 -4.26 13.72
C LEU A 43 0.90 -4.38 13.84
N SER A 44 1.54 -3.40 14.50
CA SER A 44 3.00 -3.38 14.73
C SER A 44 3.48 -4.61 15.52
N ILE A 45 2.77 -4.99 16.60
CA ILE A 45 3.10 -6.18 17.43
C ILE A 45 2.97 -7.50 16.65
N LEU A 46 2.10 -7.57 15.65
CA LEU A 46 1.81 -8.80 14.91
C LEU A 46 2.81 -9.07 13.81
N PHE A 47 3.26 -8.01 13.16
CA PHE A 47 4.47 -8.07 12.38
C PHE A 47 5.65 -8.44 13.29
N GLN A 48 5.75 -7.88 14.51
CA GLN A 48 6.86 -8.19 15.45
C GLN A 48 7.07 -9.68 15.77
N ALA A 49 6.04 -10.52 15.61
CA ALA A 49 6.14 -11.96 15.81
C ALA A 49 6.72 -12.77 14.62
N ASN A 50 6.82 -12.20 13.40
CA ASN A 50 6.79 -13.00 12.17
C ASN A 50 8.18 -13.45 11.62
N TYR A 51 9.21 -12.60 11.44
CA TYR A 51 10.62 -13.01 11.17
C TYR A 51 11.48 -13.22 12.40
N GLN A 52 11.03 -12.92 13.63
CA GLN A 52 11.65 -13.63 14.76
C GLN A 52 11.54 -15.14 14.50
N LYS A 53 10.37 -15.57 14.00
CA LYS A 53 10.09 -16.94 13.61
C LYS A 53 10.77 -17.33 12.29
N ALA A 54 10.66 -16.50 11.26
CA ALA A 54 11.21 -16.81 9.94
C ALA A 54 12.74 -16.78 9.85
N ILE A 55 13.44 -15.92 10.60
CA ILE A 55 14.91 -15.88 10.62
C ILE A 55 15.47 -17.09 11.37
N THR A 56 14.78 -17.48 12.45
CA THR A 56 15.06 -18.75 13.14
C THR A 56 14.92 -19.94 12.20
N LEU A 57 13.90 -19.95 11.33
CA LEU A 57 13.75 -20.94 10.26
C LEU A 57 14.77 -20.76 9.12
N ALA A 58 15.12 -19.53 8.72
CA ALA A 58 16.07 -19.26 7.65
C ALA A 58 17.47 -19.78 7.98
N LYS A 59 17.94 -19.55 9.23
CA LYS A 59 19.16 -20.12 9.81
C LYS A 59 19.15 -21.65 9.87
N THR A 60 17.97 -22.28 9.84
CA THR A 60 17.78 -23.75 9.92
C THR A 60 17.56 -24.42 8.55
N HIS A 61 16.97 -23.71 7.58
CA HIS A 61 16.58 -24.25 6.26
C HIS A 61 17.36 -23.66 5.09
N GLY A 62 18.36 -22.81 5.33
CA GLY A 62 19.19 -22.20 4.30
C GLY A 62 18.42 -21.22 3.41
N TRP A 63 17.34 -20.61 3.93
CA TRP A 63 16.59 -19.60 3.18
C TRP A 63 17.38 -18.30 3.16
N PRO A 64 17.69 -17.72 1.98
CA PRO A 64 18.35 -16.44 1.91
C PRO A 64 17.36 -15.37 2.35
N VAL A 65 17.55 -14.80 3.55
CA VAL A 65 16.71 -13.74 4.13
C VAL A 65 16.40 -12.64 3.10
N THR A 66 17.40 -12.38 2.26
CA THR A 66 17.49 -11.36 1.23
C THR A 66 17.74 -12.02 -0.14
N ARG A 67 16.88 -11.88 -1.15
CA ARG A 67 17.13 -12.48 -2.49
C ARG A 67 16.66 -11.63 -3.67
N LYS A 68 17.53 -11.39 -4.67
CA LYS A 68 17.11 -10.75 -5.93
C LYS A 68 16.15 -11.65 -6.71
N THR A 69 15.19 -11.03 -7.39
CA THR A 69 14.36 -11.62 -8.43
C THR A 69 14.91 -11.26 -9.81
N LYS A 70 14.19 -11.66 -10.87
CA LYS A 70 14.65 -11.59 -12.25
C LYS A 70 14.76 -10.16 -12.81
N ASN A 71 14.09 -9.19 -12.21
CA ASN A 71 14.09 -7.80 -12.66
C ASN A 71 15.03 -6.94 -11.80
N ASP A 72 16.17 -7.52 -11.37
CA ASP A 72 17.06 -7.07 -10.29
C ASP A 72 16.41 -6.87 -8.89
N GLY A 73 15.08 -6.98 -8.80
CA GLY A 73 14.32 -6.59 -7.64
C GLY A 73 14.32 -7.58 -6.48
N LEU A 74 14.74 -7.13 -5.31
CA LEU A 74 14.90 -7.88 -4.09
C LEU A 74 13.57 -8.22 -3.39
N ALA A 75 13.40 -9.52 -3.13
CA ALA A 75 12.37 -10.07 -2.28
C ALA A 75 12.90 -10.32 -0.87
N LEU A 76 12.15 -9.90 0.15
CA LEU A 76 12.52 -10.10 1.54
C LEU A 76 11.63 -10.95 2.39
N LEU A 77 12.30 -11.78 3.19
CA LEU A 77 11.72 -12.37 4.37
C LEU A 77 11.06 -11.25 5.21
N GLN A 78 9.75 -11.38 5.37
CA GLN A 78 8.87 -10.53 6.17
C GLN A 78 8.09 -11.40 7.14
N GLY A 79 8.82 -12.38 7.63
CA GLY A 79 8.29 -13.50 8.34
C GLY A 79 7.93 -14.68 7.44
N ILE A 80 7.00 -15.47 7.93
CA ILE A 80 6.46 -16.66 7.28
C ILE A 80 4.95 -16.48 7.18
N ASN A 81 4.38 -16.84 6.02
CA ASN A 81 2.92 -16.95 5.96
C ASN A 81 2.47 -18.09 6.88
N ALA A 82 1.16 -18.17 7.13
CA ALA A 82 0.56 -19.19 7.99
C ALA A 82 0.77 -20.67 7.53
N LEU A 83 1.56 -20.94 6.48
CA LEU A 83 2.06 -22.28 6.14
C LEU A 83 3.50 -22.55 6.59
N GLY A 84 4.15 -21.59 7.26
CA GLY A 84 5.56 -21.68 7.66
C GLY A 84 6.56 -21.46 6.54
N TYR A 85 6.12 -21.10 5.33
CA TYR A 85 7.01 -20.75 4.22
C TYR A 85 7.41 -19.28 4.26
N PRO A 86 8.66 -18.96 3.88
CA PRO A 86 9.19 -17.61 3.92
C PRO A 86 8.33 -16.69 3.05
N VAL A 87 7.68 -15.71 3.68
CA VAL A 87 7.02 -14.62 2.94
C VAL A 87 8.13 -13.73 2.47
N TYR A 88 8.42 -13.87 1.18
CA TYR A 88 9.21 -12.90 0.46
C TYR A 88 8.31 -11.82 -0.09
N LEU A 89 8.27 -10.67 0.58
CA LEU A 89 7.80 -9.46 -0.07
C LEU A 89 8.94 -8.92 -0.92
N VAL A 90 8.86 -9.22 -2.23
CA VAL A 90 9.36 -8.30 -3.27
C VAL A 90 8.84 -6.90 -2.97
N THR A 91 9.62 -5.88 -3.29
CA THR A 91 9.01 -4.56 -3.31
C THR A 91 7.92 -4.51 -4.37
N TYR A 92 6.97 -3.62 -4.13
CA TYR A 92 6.65 -2.60 -5.09
C TYR A 92 6.68 -1.25 -4.33
N ASP A 93 7.73 -0.47 -4.61
CA ASP A 93 7.80 0.98 -4.40
C ASP A 93 7.94 1.59 -2.97
N ASN A 94 8.14 2.92 -2.94
CA ASN A 94 8.39 3.78 -1.78
C ASN A 94 7.47 3.59 -0.55
N ILE A 95 6.21 3.13 -0.66
CA ILE A 95 5.39 2.78 0.52
C ILE A 95 6.12 1.78 1.42
N ILE A 96 6.85 0.84 0.81
CA ILE A 96 7.58 -0.22 1.52
C ILE A 96 8.81 0.34 2.20
N ALA A 97 9.54 1.22 1.53
CA ALA A 97 10.64 1.96 2.11
C ALA A 97 10.17 2.81 3.31
N ALA A 98 8.98 3.41 3.22
CA ALA A 98 8.32 4.17 4.28
C ALA A 98 7.76 3.29 5.42
N ALA A 99 7.40 2.04 5.16
CA ALA A 99 7.06 1.08 6.21
C ALA A 99 8.31 0.61 6.96
N THR A 100 9.38 0.32 6.21
CA THR A 100 10.68 -0.14 6.75
C THR A 100 11.23 0.80 7.81
N THR A 101 11.22 2.10 7.52
CA THR A 101 11.70 3.15 8.41
C THR A 101 10.61 3.66 9.39
N GLN A 102 9.41 3.06 9.36
CA GLN A 102 8.19 3.49 10.05
C GLN A 102 7.76 4.95 9.76
N THR A 103 8.18 5.54 8.64
CA THR A 103 7.70 6.83 8.15
C THR A 103 6.18 6.82 7.92
N ASN A 104 5.63 5.67 7.50
CA ASN A 104 4.18 5.47 7.41
C ASN A 104 3.44 5.64 8.76
N ALA A 105 4.15 5.55 9.90
CA ALA A 105 3.58 5.78 11.23
C ALA A 105 3.34 7.28 11.52
N VAL A 106 4.06 8.19 10.85
CA VAL A 106 3.93 9.64 11.05
C VAL A 106 3.18 10.34 9.93
N GLN A 107 3.06 9.71 8.76
CA GLN A 107 2.30 10.17 7.60
C GLN A 107 0.78 10.28 7.85
N PRO A 108 -0.03 10.87 6.94
CA PRO A 108 -1.47 11.02 7.14
C PRO A 108 -2.22 9.68 7.12
N GLY A 109 -3.15 9.52 8.07
CA GLY A 109 -3.74 8.21 8.39
C GLY A 109 -2.78 7.25 9.12
N GLY A 110 -1.53 7.67 9.34
CA GLY A 110 -0.48 6.90 9.98
C GLY A 110 -0.67 6.68 11.48
N LEU A 111 0.08 5.70 11.97
CA LEU A 111 -0.09 5.05 13.27
C LEU A 111 -0.10 5.97 14.50
N LEU A 112 0.61 7.10 14.44
CA LEU A 112 0.69 8.10 15.53
C LEU A 112 -0.25 9.30 15.33
N GLY A 113 -1.03 9.34 14.24
CA GLY A 113 -1.98 10.43 13.97
C GLY A 113 -1.36 11.82 13.74
N LEU A 114 -0.05 11.90 13.49
CA LEU A 114 0.67 13.18 13.35
C LEU A 114 0.43 13.89 12.01
N ASN A 115 0.05 13.13 10.97
CA ASN A 115 -0.25 13.62 9.63
C ASN A 115 0.85 14.52 9.02
N LEU A 116 2.12 14.11 9.19
CA LEU A 116 3.29 14.78 8.62
C LEU A 116 3.41 14.43 7.14
N SER A 117 3.84 15.37 6.30
CA SER A 117 4.03 15.10 4.86
C SER A 117 5.00 16.05 4.15
N GLY A 118 5.70 16.92 4.88
CA GLY A 118 6.53 17.99 4.31
C GLY A 118 5.74 19.23 3.87
N SER A 119 4.42 19.24 4.11
CA SER A 119 3.49 20.30 3.66
C SER A 119 3.63 21.65 4.36
N ALA A 120 4.42 21.74 5.44
CA ALA A 120 4.54 22.96 6.23
C ALA A 120 5.44 23.99 5.54
N THR A 121 4.90 25.17 5.24
CA THR A 121 5.57 26.21 4.42
C THR A 121 6.88 26.75 5.01
N PHE A 122 7.15 26.54 6.30
CA PHE A 122 8.44 26.90 6.92
C PHE A 122 9.60 25.97 6.50
N LEU A 123 9.30 24.83 5.88
CA LEU A 123 10.27 23.92 5.28
C LEU A 123 10.64 24.31 3.83
N ASN A 124 9.94 25.26 3.22
CA ASN A 124 10.23 25.64 1.84
C ASN A 124 11.70 26.09 1.67
N ASP A 125 12.31 25.62 0.59
CA ASP A 125 13.69 25.91 0.20
C ASP A 125 14.74 25.40 1.23
N LYS A 126 14.44 24.27 1.92
CA LYS A 126 15.31 23.66 2.95
C LYS A 126 15.77 22.23 2.69
N LEU A 127 15.46 21.68 1.52
CA LEU A 127 15.82 20.34 1.08
C LEU A 127 16.54 20.39 -0.27
N ALA A 128 17.61 19.63 -0.40
CA ALA A 128 18.42 19.56 -1.63
C ALA A 128 18.88 18.13 -1.97
N ILE A 129 19.23 17.91 -3.24
CA ILE A 129 20.03 16.76 -3.69
C ILE A 129 21.31 17.22 -4.40
N TRP A 130 22.37 16.42 -4.25
CA TRP A 130 23.48 16.37 -5.19
C TRP A 130 23.49 14.99 -5.85
N ASP A 131 23.42 14.95 -7.18
CA ASP A 131 23.29 13.70 -7.95
C ASP A 131 23.97 13.80 -9.32
N GLY A 132 23.93 12.72 -10.11
CA GLY A 132 24.61 12.58 -11.41
C GLY A 132 23.90 13.19 -12.62
N GLY A 133 22.81 13.93 -12.45
CA GLY A 133 22.08 14.57 -13.56
C GLY A 133 20.86 15.40 -13.11
N GLU A 134 20.10 15.93 -14.06
CA GLU A 134 18.85 16.66 -13.79
C GLU A 134 17.69 15.71 -13.39
N VAL A 135 16.77 16.20 -12.55
CA VAL A 135 15.49 15.55 -12.24
C VAL A 135 14.47 15.85 -13.32
N ASP A 136 13.70 14.84 -13.79
CA ASP A 136 12.53 15.09 -14.66
C ASP A 136 11.40 15.80 -13.89
N LYS A 137 11.49 17.12 -13.76
CA LYS A 137 10.44 17.98 -13.19
C LYS A 137 9.13 18.00 -13.99
N ALA A 138 9.09 17.41 -15.19
CA ALA A 138 7.84 17.22 -15.95
C ALA A 138 7.12 15.91 -15.58
N HIS A 139 7.74 15.03 -14.78
CA HIS A 139 7.12 13.81 -14.29
C HIS A 139 5.89 14.11 -13.42
N GLN A 140 4.83 13.33 -13.60
CA GLN A 140 3.53 13.54 -12.95
C GLN A 140 3.59 13.56 -11.41
N GLU A 141 4.55 12.85 -10.82
CA GLU A 141 4.78 12.84 -9.36
C GLU A 141 5.24 14.18 -8.79
N PHE A 142 5.76 15.08 -9.63
CA PHE A 142 6.17 16.43 -9.21
C PHE A 142 5.16 17.51 -9.60
N ALA A 143 3.99 17.12 -10.13
CA ALA A 143 2.95 18.04 -10.58
C ALA A 143 2.41 18.92 -9.42
N GLY A 144 2.82 20.21 -9.45
CA GLY A 144 2.50 21.23 -8.45
C GLY A 144 3.63 21.55 -7.47
N LYS A 145 4.85 21.01 -7.70
CA LYS A 145 6.05 21.29 -6.89
C LYS A 145 7.02 22.21 -7.64
N THR A 146 7.92 22.85 -6.90
CA THR A 146 9.03 23.65 -7.43
C THR A 146 10.32 22.86 -7.28
N ILE A 147 10.83 22.32 -8.38
CA ILE A 147 12.17 21.71 -8.41
C ILE A 147 13.12 22.69 -9.11
N THR A 148 14.02 23.26 -8.33
CA THR A 148 15.05 24.21 -8.79
C THR A 148 16.24 23.41 -9.27
N LEU A 149 16.51 23.46 -10.58
CA LEU A 149 17.72 22.88 -11.17
C LEU A 149 18.79 23.97 -11.16
N GLU A 150 19.85 23.74 -10.40
CA GLU A 150 20.88 24.74 -10.08
C GLU A 150 22.07 24.67 -11.05
N ASP A 151 22.23 23.53 -11.70
CA ASP A 151 23.14 23.26 -12.81
C ASP A 151 22.34 22.92 -14.08
N SER A 152 23.02 22.81 -15.23
CA SER A 152 22.41 22.27 -16.46
C SER A 152 23.11 20.99 -16.92
N GLN A 153 22.37 19.89 -16.96
CA GLN A 153 22.85 18.54 -17.28
C GLN A 153 21.76 17.72 -17.99
N PRO A 154 22.09 16.57 -18.60
CA PRO A 154 21.07 15.62 -19.03
C PRO A 154 20.18 15.17 -17.86
N VAL A 155 18.89 14.98 -18.12
CA VAL A 155 17.97 14.34 -17.17
C VAL A 155 18.39 12.89 -16.96
N ALA A 156 18.44 12.45 -15.70
CA ALA A 156 18.88 11.11 -15.32
C ALA A 156 17.79 10.35 -14.55
N ASP A 157 17.64 9.05 -14.85
CA ASP A 157 16.76 8.15 -14.09
C ASP A 157 17.16 8.10 -12.61
N HIS A 158 18.47 8.11 -12.29
CA HIS A 158 18.97 8.05 -10.92
C HIS A 158 18.53 9.28 -10.09
N ALA A 159 18.86 10.49 -10.55
CA ALA A 159 18.44 11.73 -9.89
C ALA A 159 16.91 11.84 -9.77
N THR A 160 16.17 11.43 -10.81
CA THR A 160 14.71 11.44 -10.82
C THR A 160 14.12 10.45 -9.80
N HIS A 161 14.72 9.27 -9.68
CA HIS A 161 14.34 8.23 -8.71
C HIS A 161 14.61 8.67 -7.27
N VAL A 162 15.81 9.19 -7.02
CA VAL A 162 16.26 9.74 -5.72
C VAL A 162 15.32 10.88 -5.28
N ALA A 163 15.05 11.85 -6.15
CA ALA A 163 14.10 12.93 -5.89
C ALA A 163 12.69 12.39 -5.61
N GLY A 164 12.22 11.40 -6.38
CA GLY A 164 10.92 10.76 -6.15
C GLY A 164 10.84 10.07 -4.79
N THR A 165 11.90 9.38 -4.36
CA THR A 165 11.96 8.66 -3.07
C THR A 165 11.77 9.62 -1.89
N MET A 166 12.28 10.86 -1.99
CA MET A 166 12.00 11.91 -1.00
C MET A 166 10.64 12.58 -1.17
N ILE A 167 10.26 13.01 -2.38
CA ILE A 167 9.17 13.99 -2.58
C ILE A 167 8.10 13.64 -3.62
N ALA A 168 8.08 12.45 -4.22
CA ALA A 168 6.99 12.05 -5.14
C ALA A 168 5.62 12.10 -4.43
N LYS A 169 4.59 12.56 -5.13
CA LYS A 169 3.26 12.89 -4.59
C LYS A 169 2.37 11.68 -4.28
N GLY A 170 2.64 10.53 -4.88
CA GLY A 170 1.78 9.35 -4.85
C GLY A 170 0.68 9.36 -5.91
N VAL A 171 0.96 9.87 -7.11
CA VAL A 171 0.04 9.77 -8.27
C VAL A 171 -0.12 8.30 -8.67
N TYR A 172 1.00 7.57 -8.75
CA TYR A 172 1.03 6.14 -8.53
C TYR A 172 1.36 5.92 -7.05
N LEU A 173 0.33 5.62 -6.24
CA LEU A 173 0.44 5.53 -4.77
C LEU A 173 1.67 4.73 -4.28
N PRO A 174 2.06 3.59 -4.89
CA PRO A 174 3.27 2.88 -4.51
C PRO A 174 4.53 3.78 -4.50
N ALA A 175 4.74 4.58 -5.56
CA ALA A 175 5.88 5.47 -5.71
C ALA A 175 5.85 6.73 -4.82
N GLN A 176 4.88 6.87 -3.90
CA GLN A 176 4.75 8.02 -2.99
C GLN A 176 5.99 8.19 -2.10
N GLY A 177 6.68 9.33 -2.23
CA GLY A 177 7.88 9.66 -1.46
C GLY A 177 7.60 9.94 0.02
N MET A 178 8.66 9.92 0.83
CA MET A 178 8.57 10.09 2.29
C MET A 178 7.87 11.40 2.69
N ALA A 179 8.29 12.51 2.08
CA ALA A 179 7.72 13.85 2.22
C ALA A 179 6.91 14.24 0.97
N PHE A 180 5.91 13.42 0.63
CA PHE A 180 5.09 13.55 -0.59
C PHE A 180 4.35 14.89 -0.79
N ASN A 181 4.20 15.73 0.24
CA ASN A 181 3.67 17.10 0.12
C ASN A 181 4.73 18.20 0.27
N ALA A 182 6.02 17.86 0.34
CA ALA A 182 7.10 18.86 0.23
C ALA A 182 6.93 19.65 -1.08
N ALA A 183 6.94 20.98 -0.96
CA ALA A 183 6.63 21.89 -2.08
C ALA A 183 7.85 22.24 -2.94
N THR A 184 9.06 22.10 -2.39
CA THR A 184 10.31 22.65 -2.94
C THR A 184 11.45 21.63 -2.86
N LEU A 185 12.31 21.57 -3.88
CA LEU A 185 13.57 20.83 -3.85
C LEU A 185 14.63 21.55 -4.69
N HIS A 186 15.84 21.70 -4.15
CA HIS A 186 17.02 22.11 -4.94
C HIS A 186 17.73 20.87 -5.51
N SER A 187 18.20 20.95 -6.75
CA SER A 187 18.86 19.86 -7.45
C SER A 187 20.16 20.36 -8.07
N TYR A 188 21.28 19.91 -7.50
CA TYR A 188 22.63 20.19 -7.95
C TYR A 188 23.24 18.97 -8.64
N TYR A 189 24.09 19.20 -9.64
CA TYR A 189 24.99 18.19 -10.15
C TYR A 189 26.16 18.00 -9.18
N PHE A 190 26.60 16.76 -8.96
CA PHE A 190 27.60 16.42 -7.94
C PHE A 190 29.03 16.96 -8.18
N ASP A 191 29.30 17.63 -9.30
CA ASP A 191 30.62 18.21 -9.55
C ASP A 191 30.88 19.39 -8.60
N ASN A 192 32.11 19.52 -8.12
CA ASN A 192 32.52 20.60 -7.21
C ASN A 192 31.61 20.71 -5.96
N ASP A 193 31.09 19.57 -5.49
CA ASP A 193 30.11 19.44 -4.41
C ASP A 193 30.47 20.24 -3.16
N VAL A 194 31.70 20.12 -2.64
CA VAL A 194 32.19 20.87 -1.47
C VAL A 194 31.93 22.37 -1.62
N SER A 195 32.17 22.95 -2.81
CA SER A 195 31.97 24.38 -3.06
C SER A 195 30.48 24.75 -3.12
N LYS A 196 29.70 24.00 -3.90
CA LYS A 196 28.24 24.22 -4.06
C LYS A 196 27.51 24.05 -2.73
N MET A 197 27.81 22.97 -2.02
CA MET A 197 27.27 22.64 -0.70
C MET A 197 27.66 23.67 0.36
N THR A 198 28.91 24.16 0.36
CA THR A 198 29.31 25.28 1.25
C THR A 198 28.39 26.49 1.03
N ALA A 199 28.17 26.89 -0.22
CA ALA A 199 27.33 28.03 -0.55
C ALA A 199 25.85 27.84 -0.17
N ALA A 200 25.29 26.65 -0.42
CA ALA A 200 23.89 26.34 -0.14
C ALA A 200 23.57 26.08 1.35
N SER A 201 24.54 25.57 2.12
CA SER A 201 24.37 25.06 3.50
C SER A 201 23.59 25.97 4.45
N SER A 202 23.74 27.29 4.33
CA SER A 202 23.07 28.27 5.20
C SER A 202 21.55 28.38 5.04
N GLY A 203 20.99 27.90 3.92
CA GLY A 203 19.53 27.87 3.71
C GLY A 203 18.86 26.55 4.11
N LEU A 204 19.63 25.46 4.08
CA LEU A 204 19.17 24.07 4.11
C LEU A 204 19.06 23.49 5.54
N LEU A 205 18.21 22.47 5.68
CA LEU A 205 18.14 21.62 6.88
C LEU A 205 18.63 20.21 6.60
N LEU A 206 18.36 19.68 5.40
CA LEU A 206 18.85 18.38 4.95
C LEU A 206 19.28 18.43 3.48
N SER A 207 20.26 17.58 3.16
CA SER A 207 20.59 17.20 1.78
C SER A 207 20.72 15.69 1.64
N ASN A 208 20.52 15.21 0.42
CA ASN A 208 20.82 13.84 0.04
C ASN A 208 21.99 13.79 -0.96
N HIS A 209 22.95 12.92 -0.67
CA HIS A 209 24.12 12.64 -1.51
C HIS A 209 24.15 11.14 -1.82
N SER A 210 23.62 10.75 -2.99
CA SER A 210 23.45 9.35 -3.41
C SER A 210 24.62 8.83 -4.27
N TYR A 211 25.82 9.30 -4.00
CA TYR A 211 27.07 9.02 -4.72
C TYR A 211 28.24 8.84 -3.73
N GLY A 212 29.41 8.46 -4.24
CA GLY A 212 30.67 8.33 -3.49
C GLY A 212 31.84 8.18 -4.44
N ASP A 213 33.07 8.06 -3.92
CA ASP A 213 34.25 7.85 -4.76
C ASP A 213 34.46 6.38 -5.13
N GLU A 214 34.92 6.17 -6.37
CA GLU A 214 35.40 4.88 -6.89
C GLU A 214 36.64 4.42 -6.12
N ALA A 215 36.55 3.24 -5.50
CA ALA A 215 37.59 2.71 -4.63
C ALA A 215 37.65 1.18 -4.67
N GLY A 216 38.85 0.62 -4.51
CA GLY A 216 39.10 -0.81 -4.57
C GLY A 216 38.82 -1.38 -5.95
N TRP A 217 37.95 -2.38 -6.02
CA TRP A 217 37.49 -2.97 -7.27
C TRP A 217 36.20 -2.33 -7.80
N ASN A 218 36.15 -2.07 -9.12
CA ASN A 218 34.91 -1.86 -9.86
C ASN A 218 34.95 -2.60 -11.21
N PHE A 219 33.79 -2.83 -11.83
CA PHE A 219 33.66 -3.37 -13.17
C PHE A 219 33.24 -2.29 -14.17
N ASN A 220 34.17 -1.93 -15.06
CA ASN A 220 33.95 -0.95 -16.11
C ASN A 220 33.13 -1.59 -17.24
N ASN A 221 31.84 -1.23 -17.31
CA ASN A 221 30.91 -1.81 -18.27
C ASN A 221 31.23 -1.42 -19.72
N ASP A 222 31.58 -0.15 -19.97
CA ASP A 222 31.90 0.37 -21.32
C ASP A 222 33.12 -0.30 -21.95
N GLN A 223 34.09 -0.71 -21.11
CA GLN A 223 35.32 -1.38 -21.53
C GLN A 223 35.33 -2.87 -21.14
N ASN A 224 34.20 -3.39 -20.65
CA ASN A 224 33.93 -4.78 -20.23
C ASN A 224 35.10 -5.43 -19.48
N ARG A 225 35.57 -4.79 -18.39
CA ARG A 225 36.75 -5.25 -17.63
C ARG A 225 36.69 -4.89 -16.15
N TRP A 226 37.41 -5.65 -15.33
CA TRP A 226 37.67 -5.31 -13.93
C TRP A 226 38.80 -4.27 -13.82
N GLU A 227 38.61 -3.29 -12.95
CA GLU A 227 39.56 -2.22 -12.67
C GLU A 227 39.87 -2.14 -11.16
N TRP A 228 41.14 -1.95 -10.82
CA TRP A 228 41.64 -1.72 -9.46
C TRP A 228 42.10 -0.28 -9.29
N TYR A 229 41.50 0.43 -8.35
CA TYR A 229 41.71 1.86 -8.08
C TYR A 229 42.74 2.13 -6.97
N GLY A 230 43.07 1.14 -6.14
CA GLY A 230 44.19 1.22 -5.18
C GLY A 230 45.55 1.38 -5.88
N LEU A 231 46.57 1.85 -5.15
CA LEU A 231 47.82 2.26 -5.79
C LEU A 231 48.65 1.05 -6.29
N PRO A 232 49.54 1.23 -7.29
CA PRO A 232 50.33 0.15 -7.88
C PRO A 232 51.29 -0.55 -6.91
N GLY A 233 50.80 -1.62 -6.28
CA GLY A 233 51.53 -2.47 -5.34
C GLY A 233 50.78 -2.70 -4.03
N ASP A 234 49.70 -1.96 -3.77
CA ASP A 234 48.91 -2.06 -2.55
C ASP A 234 48.12 -3.38 -2.46
N THR A 235 47.83 -3.79 -1.23
CA THR A 235 46.99 -4.97 -0.93
C THR A 235 45.53 -4.62 -0.62
N VAL A 236 45.24 -3.34 -0.38
CA VAL A 236 43.92 -2.74 -0.12
C VAL A 236 43.94 -1.33 -0.73
N ASP A 237 42.79 -0.73 -1.04
CA ASP A 237 42.76 0.69 -1.44
C ASP A 237 42.74 1.58 -0.19
N TYR A 238 43.61 2.60 -0.15
CA TYR A 238 43.67 3.56 0.95
C TYR A 238 42.45 4.51 1.00
N ASN A 239 41.60 4.55 -0.04
CA ASN A 239 40.40 5.38 -0.07
C ASN A 239 39.25 4.84 0.80
N PHE A 240 39.29 3.56 1.17
CA PHE A 240 38.33 2.99 2.12
C PHE A 240 38.66 3.41 3.56
N GLY A 241 37.60 3.63 4.36
CA GLY A 241 37.68 4.16 5.73
C GLY A 241 38.18 5.61 5.83
N PHE A 242 38.73 6.15 4.75
CA PHE A 242 39.71 7.24 4.75
C PHE A 242 39.15 8.60 5.16
N TYR A 243 39.85 9.24 6.09
CA TYR A 243 39.61 10.64 6.45
C TYR A 243 40.58 11.56 5.70
N GLY A 244 40.29 11.77 4.41
CA GLY A 244 41.07 12.64 3.53
C GLY A 244 40.67 14.11 3.59
N THR A 245 41.27 14.93 2.72
CA THR A 245 41.01 16.39 2.68
C THR A 245 39.53 16.72 2.38
N ARG A 246 38.87 15.97 1.50
CA ARG A 246 37.44 16.16 1.16
C ARG A 246 36.52 15.76 2.33
N THR A 247 36.82 14.64 2.99
CA THR A 247 36.13 14.19 4.21
C THR A 247 36.21 15.22 5.35
N MET A 248 37.39 15.81 5.54
CA MET A 248 37.62 16.92 6.47
C MET A 248 36.81 18.18 6.10
N GLN A 249 36.66 18.48 4.79
CA GLN A 249 35.85 19.60 4.33
C GLN A 249 34.34 19.39 4.58
N TYR A 250 33.83 18.15 4.46
CA TYR A 250 32.45 17.81 4.82
C TYR A 250 32.17 18.08 6.31
N ASP A 251 33.06 17.66 7.21
CA ASP A 251 32.96 17.98 8.64
C ASP A 251 33.02 19.49 8.90
N GLN A 252 33.85 20.21 8.15
CA GLN A 252 34.00 21.67 8.28
C GLN A 252 32.75 22.43 7.81
N ILE A 253 32.03 21.92 6.79
CA ILE A 253 30.74 22.46 6.35
C ILE A 253 29.69 22.25 7.44
N ALA A 254 29.51 21.00 7.89
CA ALA A 254 28.52 20.68 8.91
C ALA A 254 28.77 21.40 10.25
N PHE A 255 30.04 21.60 10.63
CA PHE A 255 30.42 22.39 11.81
C PHE A 255 30.07 23.88 11.67
N ASN A 256 30.22 24.44 10.46
CA ASN A 256 29.88 25.85 10.19
C ASN A 256 28.36 26.06 9.97
N ALA A 257 27.62 25.02 9.62
CA ALA A 257 26.17 25.04 9.39
C ALA A 257 25.44 24.07 10.35
N PRO A 258 25.37 24.36 11.66
CA PRO A 258 24.97 23.39 12.70
C PRO A 258 23.51 22.91 12.65
N TYR A 259 22.68 23.42 11.73
CA TYR A 259 21.30 22.95 11.46
C TYR A 259 21.16 22.14 10.17
N TYR A 260 22.23 22.03 9.37
CA TYR A 260 22.27 21.35 8.09
C TYR A 260 22.83 19.93 8.25
N LEU A 261 21.96 18.92 8.10
CA LEU A 261 22.37 17.51 8.13
C LEU A 261 22.57 16.98 6.70
N ILE A 262 23.84 16.75 6.36
CA ILE A 262 24.24 16.03 5.15
C ILE A 262 23.91 14.55 5.37
N VAL A 263 23.10 13.96 4.48
CA VAL A 263 22.81 12.52 4.45
C VAL A 263 23.47 11.91 3.21
N GLU A 264 24.29 10.87 3.41
CA GLU A 264 25.15 10.31 2.35
C GLU A 264 25.00 8.79 2.27
N SER A 265 24.98 8.25 1.06
CA SER A 265 24.97 6.80 0.82
C SER A 265 26.29 6.15 1.24
N ALA A 266 26.25 5.06 1.99
CA ALA A 266 27.47 4.38 2.48
C ALA A 266 28.37 3.78 1.37
N GLY A 267 27.84 3.60 0.16
CA GLY A 267 28.54 2.95 -0.95
C GLY A 267 28.06 1.52 -1.20
N ASN A 268 28.36 1.02 -2.39
CA ASN A 268 27.87 -0.28 -2.90
C ASN A 268 29.01 -1.30 -3.13
N ALA A 269 30.13 -1.17 -2.40
CA ALA A 269 31.39 -1.84 -2.74
C ALA A 269 31.29 -3.38 -2.73
N HIS A 270 30.41 -3.98 -1.92
CA HIS A 270 30.22 -5.44 -1.87
C HIS A 270 29.58 -6.01 -3.15
N ALA A 271 28.94 -5.18 -4.00
CA ALA A 271 28.51 -5.62 -5.34
C ALA A 271 29.71 -5.92 -6.27
N TYR A 272 30.89 -5.39 -5.95
CA TYR A 272 32.09 -5.42 -6.77
C TYR A 272 33.26 -6.07 -6.02
N PRO A 273 33.20 -7.38 -5.68
CA PRO A 273 34.25 -8.06 -4.91
C PRO A 273 35.61 -8.21 -5.65
N GLY A 274 35.70 -7.69 -6.87
CA GLY A 274 36.81 -7.89 -7.79
C GLY A 274 36.70 -9.19 -8.61
N PRO A 275 37.60 -9.37 -9.60
CA PRO A 275 37.70 -10.61 -10.36
C PRO A 275 38.14 -11.78 -9.45
N ASP A 276 37.89 -13.03 -9.86
CA ASP A 276 38.48 -14.19 -9.19
C ASP A 276 40.02 -14.10 -9.20
N VAL A 277 40.66 -14.66 -8.17
CA VAL A 277 42.13 -14.81 -8.15
C VAL A 277 42.56 -15.65 -9.36
N GLY A 278 43.47 -15.10 -10.17
CA GLY A 278 43.89 -15.72 -11.43
C GLY A 278 43.15 -15.25 -12.69
N GLN A 279 42.12 -14.40 -12.58
CA GLN A 279 41.52 -13.68 -13.73
C GLN A 279 42.24 -12.35 -13.96
N ASP A 280 42.35 -11.93 -15.22
CA ASP A 280 43.05 -10.69 -15.59
C ASP A 280 42.31 -9.42 -15.15
N TYR A 281 43.05 -8.37 -14.80
CA TYR A 281 42.51 -7.09 -14.35
C TYR A 281 43.32 -5.89 -14.84
N PHE A 282 42.68 -4.72 -14.90
CA PHE A 282 43.34 -3.46 -15.21
C PHE A 282 43.61 -2.67 -13.94
N GLY A 283 44.70 -1.91 -13.92
CA GLY A 283 45.08 -1.06 -12.81
C GLY A 283 46.13 -0.04 -13.23
N PHE A 284 46.40 0.95 -12.40
CA PHE A 284 47.36 2.01 -12.73
C PHE A 284 48.77 1.45 -13.02
N GLN A 285 49.47 2.03 -13.99
CA GLN A 285 50.78 1.53 -14.43
C GLN A 285 51.86 1.69 -13.35
N SER A 286 51.95 2.87 -12.75
CA SER A 286 52.80 3.15 -11.57
C SER A 286 52.32 4.42 -10.85
N ASN A 287 52.81 4.68 -9.64
CA ASN A 287 52.40 5.85 -8.83
C ASN A 287 52.67 7.21 -9.52
N ASN A 288 53.55 7.23 -10.53
CA ASN A 288 53.87 8.40 -11.34
C ASN A 288 53.23 8.37 -12.75
N ASN A 289 52.33 7.41 -13.01
CA ASN A 289 51.66 7.23 -14.30
C ASN A 289 50.29 6.53 -14.10
N GLN A 290 49.23 7.35 -14.04
CA GLN A 290 47.84 6.94 -13.86
C GLN A 290 47.19 6.34 -15.12
N THR A 291 47.97 5.86 -16.10
CA THR A 291 47.41 5.07 -17.21
C THR A 291 46.93 3.73 -16.67
N MET A 292 45.64 3.43 -16.82
CA MET A 292 45.11 2.08 -16.61
C MET A 292 45.69 1.14 -17.66
N VAL A 293 46.37 0.09 -17.21
CA VAL A 293 46.97 -0.94 -18.06
C VAL A 293 46.56 -2.33 -17.56
N ASP A 294 46.56 -3.29 -18.47
CA ASP A 294 46.43 -4.71 -18.13
C ASP A 294 47.58 -5.11 -17.18
N LYS A 295 47.22 -5.71 -16.04
CA LYS A 295 48.13 -6.15 -14.99
C LYS A 295 48.35 -7.68 -15.03
N GLY A 296 47.67 -8.38 -15.94
CA GLY A 296 47.57 -9.83 -15.93
C GLY A 296 46.75 -10.33 -14.73
N PRO A 297 46.96 -11.59 -14.29
CA PRO A 297 46.07 -12.25 -13.34
C PRO A 297 46.10 -11.64 -11.94
N ARG A 298 44.91 -11.44 -11.34
CA ARG A 298 44.74 -10.97 -9.96
C ARG A 298 45.52 -11.86 -8.98
N PRO A 299 46.47 -11.31 -8.20
CA PRO A 299 47.17 -12.06 -7.16
C PRO A 299 46.29 -12.25 -5.91
N THR A 300 46.62 -13.25 -5.09
CA THR A 300 45.98 -13.51 -3.79
C THR A 300 46.14 -12.38 -2.77
N THR A 301 47.06 -11.43 -3.02
CA THR A 301 47.44 -10.38 -2.06
C THR A 301 46.55 -9.14 -2.10
N ILE A 302 45.77 -8.93 -3.18
CA ILE A 302 44.83 -7.80 -3.26
C ILE A 302 43.49 -8.24 -2.67
N SER A 303 43.02 -7.52 -1.65
CA SER A 303 41.77 -7.78 -0.94
C SER A 303 40.55 -7.78 -1.85
N SER A 304 39.46 -8.40 -1.41
CA SER A 304 38.13 -8.23 -2.02
C SER A 304 37.39 -7.09 -1.32
N ASN A 305 36.57 -6.34 -2.07
CA ASN A 305 35.64 -5.37 -1.47
C ASN A 305 34.57 -6.03 -0.57
N GLY A 306 34.42 -7.36 -0.55
CA GLY A 306 33.47 -8.07 0.32
C GLY A 306 33.91 -8.19 1.78
N ALA A 307 34.53 -7.13 2.33
CA ALA A 307 35.10 -7.09 3.67
C ALA A 307 34.50 -5.94 4.52
N TYR A 308 34.94 -5.85 5.77
CA TYR A 308 34.86 -4.59 6.54
C TYR A 308 35.85 -3.56 5.98
N ASP A 309 35.70 -2.31 6.37
CA ASP A 309 36.53 -1.17 5.93
C ASP A 309 36.45 -0.96 4.40
N VAL A 310 35.23 -0.65 3.92
CA VAL A 310 34.91 -0.47 2.49
C VAL A 310 33.92 0.66 2.17
N ILE A 311 33.76 1.62 3.09
CA ILE A 311 33.08 2.91 2.83
C ILE A 311 34.12 3.89 2.31
N SER A 312 33.91 4.52 1.15
CA SER A 312 34.90 5.43 0.55
C SER A 312 34.81 6.86 1.09
N SER A 313 35.99 7.49 1.21
CA SER A 313 36.23 8.93 1.38
C SER A 313 35.20 9.74 2.20
N THR A 314 34.23 10.40 1.58
CA THR A 314 33.30 11.37 2.21
C THR A 314 32.31 10.71 3.17
N GLY A 315 31.88 9.49 2.88
CA GLY A 315 31.02 8.68 3.77
C GLY A 315 31.65 8.40 5.15
N ASN A 316 32.95 8.63 5.31
CA ASN A 316 33.69 8.50 6.57
C ASN A 316 33.72 9.80 7.42
N ALA A 317 33.03 10.88 7.03
CA ALA A 317 32.96 12.11 7.83
C ALA A 317 32.18 11.92 9.16
N LYS A 318 32.52 12.65 10.22
CA LYS A 318 31.93 12.50 11.56
C LYS A 318 30.54 13.11 11.67
N ASN A 319 30.35 14.26 11.05
CA ASN A 319 29.21 15.15 11.27
C ASN A 319 28.02 14.86 10.34
N ILE A 320 28.23 14.08 9.28
CA ILE A 320 27.19 13.62 8.36
C ILE A 320 26.42 12.42 8.92
N LEU A 321 25.31 12.06 8.29
CA LEU A 321 24.60 10.81 8.52
C LEU A 321 24.82 9.86 7.33
N THR A 322 25.71 8.89 7.49
CA THR A 322 26.02 7.87 6.47
C THR A 322 25.02 6.73 6.56
N VAL A 323 24.36 6.39 5.45
CA VAL A 323 23.24 5.45 5.40
C VAL A 323 23.62 4.18 4.63
N GLY A 324 23.67 3.06 5.34
CA GLY A 324 23.75 1.74 4.73
C GLY A 324 22.38 1.25 4.22
N ALA A 325 22.40 0.35 3.25
CA ALA A 325 21.17 -0.25 2.74
C ALA A 325 20.88 -1.53 3.54
N VAL A 326 19.78 -1.52 4.28
CA VAL A 326 19.05 -2.75 4.54
C VAL A 326 18.03 -2.97 3.43
N ASN A 327 17.34 -4.06 3.60
CA ASN A 327 16.42 -4.64 2.68
C ASN A 327 14.96 -4.31 3.09
N PRO A 328 13.97 -4.32 2.17
CA PRO A 328 12.61 -3.81 2.36
C PRO A 328 11.78 -4.57 3.39
N LEU A 329 11.10 -3.81 4.24
CA LEU A 329 10.21 -4.29 5.29
C LEU A 329 8.78 -3.67 5.23
N PRO A 330 7.89 -4.11 4.33
CA PRO A 330 6.56 -3.51 4.10
C PRO A 330 5.59 -3.37 5.27
N ASN A 331 5.85 -3.93 6.46
CA ASN A 331 4.95 -3.82 7.61
C ASN A 331 5.62 -3.19 8.86
N GLY A 332 6.83 -2.62 8.73
CA GLY A 332 7.64 -2.09 9.84
C GLY A 332 9.01 -2.77 9.92
N PRO A 333 9.85 -2.49 10.93
CA PRO A 333 10.72 -3.47 11.56
C PRO A 333 9.93 -4.23 12.64
N ALA A 334 10.29 -5.48 12.84
CA ALA A 334 9.55 -6.37 13.73
C ALA A 334 10.36 -6.94 14.90
N ASN A 335 11.68 -6.77 14.87
CA ASN A 335 12.66 -7.21 15.87
C ASN A 335 14.05 -7.02 15.23
N SER A 336 15.12 -7.34 15.95
CA SER A 336 16.49 -7.23 15.46
C SER A 336 16.90 -8.31 14.44
N ASN A 337 16.15 -9.42 14.32
CA ASN A 337 16.55 -10.57 13.49
C ASN A 337 16.06 -10.47 12.04
N ASP A 338 14.85 -9.93 11.79
CA ASP A 338 14.13 -9.69 10.44
C ASP A 338 15.34 -8.88 9.72
N ILE A 339 15.91 -7.87 10.42
CA ILE A 339 16.77 -6.84 9.83
C ILE A 339 18.03 -7.50 9.27
N SER A 340 18.25 -7.26 7.99
CA SER A 340 19.30 -7.91 7.20
C SER A 340 19.91 -6.87 6.28
N ILE A 341 21.24 -6.88 6.15
CA ILE A 341 22.00 -5.92 5.35
C ILE A 341 21.94 -6.27 3.85
N ALA A 342 21.91 -5.27 2.97
CA ALA A 342 21.89 -5.49 1.53
C ALA A 342 23.24 -6.08 1.10
N TYR A 343 23.23 -7.09 0.23
CA TYR A 343 24.44 -7.80 -0.20
C TYR A 343 25.50 -6.89 -0.88
N PHE A 344 25.13 -5.66 -1.25
CA PHE A 344 26.03 -4.67 -1.83
C PHE A 344 26.50 -3.58 -0.85
N SER A 345 25.83 -3.39 0.30
CA SER A 345 26.04 -2.22 1.16
C SER A 345 27.45 -2.26 1.74
N SER A 346 28.22 -1.19 1.55
CA SER A 346 29.52 -1.02 2.19
C SER A 346 29.39 -0.98 3.73
N TRP A 347 30.40 -1.51 4.42
CA TRP A 347 30.52 -1.58 5.88
C TRP A 347 31.73 -0.77 6.37
N GLY A 348 31.65 -0.28 7.61
CA GLY A 348 32.81 0.29 8.31
C GLY A 348 33.78 -0.80 8.79
N PRO A 349 34.70 -0.50 9.73
CA PRO A 349 34.88 0.78 10.42
C PRO A 349 35.36 1.91 9.49
N THR A 350 35.52 3.11 10.04
CA THR A 350 36.46 4.08 9.43
C THR A 350 37.91 3.70 9.73
N ASP A 351 38.85 4.33 9.02
CA ASP A 351 40.30 4.16 9.18
C ASP A 351 40.75 4.28 10.66
N ASP A 352 40.12 5.20 11.38
CA ASP A 352 40.34 5.53 12.79
C ASP A 352 39.40 4.80 13.77
N GLY A 353 38.51 3.92 13.29
CA GLY A 353 37.71 3.01 14.12
C GLY A 353 36.31 3.47 14.51
N ARG A 354 35.75 4.50 13.87
CA ARG A 354 34.39 5.01 14.15
C ARG A 354 33.30 4.12 13.59
N VAL A 355 32.12 4.17 14.21
CA VAL A 355 30.89 3.52 13.74
C VAL A 355 30.47 4.12 12.40
N LYS A 356 30.60 3.35 11.32
CA LYS A 356 30.00 3.61 10.01
C LYS A 356 29.43 2.31 9.42
N PRO A 357 28.30 2.33 8.68
CA PRO A 357 27.39 3.47 8.51
C PRO A 357 26.81 3.94 9.86
N ASP A 358 26.21 5.14 9.92
CA ASP A 358 25.62 5.62 11.18
C ASP A 358 24.30 4.89 11.48
N ILE A 359 23.50 4.66 10.45
CA ILE A 359 22.24 3.91 10.48
C ILE A 359 22.03 3.20 9.14
N VAL A 360 20.97 2.40 9.07
CA VAL A 360 20.49 1.80 7.82
C VAL A 360 19.03 2.11 7.53
N ALA A 361 18.65 2.01 6.25
CA ALA A 361 17.27 2.09 5.77
C ALA A 361 17.07 1.20 4.55
N ASP A 362 15.82 0.96 4.16
CA ASP A 362 15.53 0.29 2.89
C ASP A 362 16.03 1.14 1.72
N GLY A 363 16.97 0.54 0.97
CA GLY A 363 17.51 1.07 -0.28
C GLY A 363 17.64 0.00 -1.35
N VAL A 364 16.90 -1.10 -1.25
CA VAL A 364 16.97 -2.15 -2.26
C VAL A 364 15.61 -2.33 -2.91
N ASP A 365 15.61 -2.38 -4.24
CA ASP A 365 14.40 -2.59 -5.04
C ASP A 365 13.35 -1.47 -4.88
N VAL A 366 13.74 -0.33 -4.31
CA VAL A 366 12.87 0.84 -4.19
C VAL A 366 12.42 1.24 -5.60
N THR A 367 11.11 1.35 -5.82
CA THR A 367 10.52 1.85 -7.07
C THR A 367 10.01 3.27 -6.87
N SER A 368 10.33 4.14 -7.83
CA SER A 368 10.13 5.58 -7.78
C SER A 368 9.95 6.15 -9.19
N ALA A 369 9.86 7.47 -9.32
CA ALA A 369 9.78 8.15 -10.62
C ALA A 369 11.02 7.86 -11.49
N GLY A 370 10.81 7.62 -12.79
CA GLY A 370 11.84 7.43 -13.81
C GLY A 370 11.68 8.42 -14.97
N ALA A 371 12.76 8.66 -15.70
CA ALA A 371 12.90 9.72 -16.71
C ALA A 371 12.52 9.32 -18.15
N ALA A 372 12.16 8.05 -18.39
CA ALA A 372 11.80 7.56 -19.73
C ALA A 372 10.53 8.22 -20.33
N SER A 373 9.66 8.77 -19.50
CA SER A 373 8.46 9.56 -19.86
C SER A 373 7.90 10.26 -18.61
N SER A 374 7.02 11.26 -18.78
CA SER A 374 6.36 11.94 -17.66
C SER A 374 5.44 11.06 -16.79
N SER A 375 5.37 9.76 -17.05
CA SER A 375 4.60 8.77 -16.29
C SER A 375 5.32 7.43 -16.09
N SER A 376 6.64 7.36 -16.30
CA SER A 376 7.42 6.13 -16.09
C SER A 376 7.86 5.97 -14.64
N TYR A 377 7.79 4.73 -14.16
CA TYR A 377 8.36 4.34 -12.88
C TYR A 377 9.49 3.36 -13.11
N VAL A 378 10.54 3.45 -12.29
CA VAL A 378 11.73 2.60 -12.39
C VAL A 378 12.13 2.10 -11.00
N THR A 379 12.64 0.88 -10.98
CA THR A 379 12.99 0.13 -9.78
C THR A 379 14.50 0.07 -9.66
N MET A 380 15.06 0.47 -8.51
CA MET A 380 16.51 0.61 -8.31
C MET A 380 16.97 0.04 -6.97
N SER A 381 18.25 -0.33 -6.91
CA SER A 381 18.88 -0.95 -5.75
C SER A 381 20.24 -0.32 -5.49
N GLY A 382 20.42 0.32 -4.33
CA GLY A 382 21.67 0.93 -3.91
C GLY A 382 21.55 1.64 -2.56
N THR A 383 22.66 1.88 -1.88
CA THR A 383 22.70 2.83 -0.74
C THR A 383 22.20 4.21 -1.16
N SER A 384 22.35 4.54 -2.44
CA SER A 384 21.72 5.62 -3.19
C SER A 384 20.18 5.72 -3.09
N MET A 385 19.48 4.64 -2.71
CA MET A 385 18.02 4.63 -2.45
C MET A 385 17.70 4.62 -0.94
N ALA A 386 18.62 4.12 -0.10
CA ALA A 386 18.49 4.18 1.36
C ALA A 386 18.66 5.62 1.88
N ALA A 387 19.64 6.36 1.34
CA ALA A 387 19.88 7.76 1.70
C ALA A 387 18.64 8.67 1.48
N PRO A 388 17.90 8.64 0.35
CA PRO A 388 16.72 9.49 0.17
C PRO A 388 15.51 9.01 0.98
N ASN A 389 15.39 7.72 1.27
CA ASN A 389 14.43 7.20 2.25
C ASN A 389 14.68 7.84 3.63
N VAL A 390 15.92 7.82 4.12
CA VAL A 390 16.29 8.51 5.37
C VAL A 390 16.04 10.01 5.27
N THR A 391 16.55 10.68 4.24
CA THR A 391 16.51 12.15 4.11
C THR A 391 15.08 12.68 4.12
N GLY A 392 14.20 12.12 3.29
CA GLY A 392 12.80 12.54 3.22
C GLY A 392 12.01 12.20 4.49
N SER A 393 12.40 11.13 5.18
CA SER A 393 11.80 10.75 6.47
C SER A 393 12.21 11.72 7.59
N LEU A 394 13.51 11.99 7.75
CA LEU A 394 14.02 12.92 8.76
C LEU A 394 13.55 14.37 8.55
N TYR A 395 13.25 14.76 7.31
CA TYR A 395 12.58 16.03 7.00
C TYR A 395 11.19 16.15 7.65
N LEU A 396 10.46 15.03 7.84
CA LEU A 396 9.22 15.01 8.62
C LEU A 396 9.48 15.21 10.12
N LEU A 397 10.61 14.74 10.67
CA LEU A 397 10.94 15.03 12.08
C LEU A 397 11.21 16.52 12.30
N GLN A 398 11.85 17.20 11.34
CA GLN A 398 11.94 18.67 11.36
C GLN A 398 10.57 19.33 11.21
N GLU A 399 9.65 18.78 10.39
CA GLU A 399 8.24 19.27 10.33
C GLU A 399 7.57 19.21 11.71
N TYR A 400 7.69 18.08 12.42
CA TYR A 400 7.04 17.88 13.72
C TYR A 400 7.71 18.65 14.85
N TYR A 401 9.04 18.70 14.87
CA TYR A 401 9.78 19.47 15.87
C TYR A 401 9.44 20.96 15.74
N ALA A 402 9.44 21.53 14.54
CA ALA A 402 9.09 22.94 14.32
C ALA A 402 7.62 23.25 14.64
N LYS A 403 6.68 22.31 14.36
CA LYS A 403 5.28 22.40 14.83
C LYS A 403 5.16 22.48 16.35
N LYS A 404 6.11 21.93 17.12
CA LYS A 404 6.12 21.98 18.60
C LYS A 404 6.97 23.12 19.18
N HIS A 405 8.04 23.52 18.52
CA HIS A 405 9.01 24.51 19.03
C HIS A 405 8.89 25.87 18.32
N SER A 406 7.65 26.29 18.03
CA SER A 406 7.32 27.61 17.47
C SER A 406 8.08 27.98 16.18
N GLY A 407 8.37 27.00 15.32
CA GLY A 407 9.12 27.18 14.08
C GLY A 407 10.64 27.01 14.20
N GLY A 408 11.18 26.75 15.39
CA GLY A 408 12.58 26.34 15.57
C GLY A 408 12.84 24.92 15.05
N PHE A 409 14.07 24.65 14.61
CA PHE A 409 14.51 23.34 14.09
C PHE A 409 15.53 22.70 15.03
N MET A 410 15.67 21.37 14.96
CA MET A 410 16.76 20.66 15.64
C MET A 410 18.09 20.93 14.96
N ARG A 411 19.18 21.04 15.73
CA ARG A 411 20.56 20.95 15.21
C ARG A 411 20.78 19.63 14.44
N ALA A 412 21.74 19.63 13.52
CA ALA A 412 22.11 18.45 12.73
C ALA A 412 22.53 17.27 13.64
N ALA A 413 23.34 17.53 14.67
CA ALA A 413 23.71 16.53 15.68
C ALA A 413 22.51 16.03 16.52
N THR A 414 21.49 16.85 16.70
CA THR A 414 20.27 16.46 17.44
C THR A 414 19.38 15.57 16.59
N LEU A 415 19.26 15.85 15.29
CA LEU A 415 18.54 15.00 14.34
C LEU A 415 19.26 13.67 14.09
N LYS A 416 20.59 13.69 13.91
CA LYS A 416 21.46 12.49 13.84
C LYS A 416 21.38 11.68 15.14
N GLY A 417 21.63 12.32 16.28
CA GLY A 417 21.60 11.68 17.60
C GLY A 417 20.23 11.09 17.94
N LEU A 418 19.14 11.75 17.56
CA LEU A 418 17.78 11.20 17.68
C LEU A 418 17.61 9.95 16.83
N ALA A 419 17.98 9.98 15.54
CA ALA A 419 17.90 8.84 14.64
C ALA A 419 18.67 7.63 15.18
N CYS A 420 19.93 7.82 15.61
CA CYS A 420 20.76 6.78 16.22
C CYS A 420 20.22 6.29 17.58
N HIS A 421 19.69 7.19 18.42
CA HIS A 421 19.14 6.82 19.73
C HIS A 421 17.86 5.97 19.62
N THR A 422 17.00 6.27 18.64
CA THR A 422 15.73 5.56 18.48
C THR A 422 15.78 4.39 17.51
N ALA A 423 16.84 4.25 16.72
CA ALA A 423 17.04 3.15 15.77
C ALA A 423 16.68 1.77 16.34
N PHE A 424 16.24 0.90 15.43
CA PHE A 424 15.93 -0.49 15.70
C PHE A 424 17.24 -1.31 15.58
N ASP A 425 17.76 -1.70 16.74
CA ASP A 425 18.99 -2.48 16.93
C ASP A 425 18.99 -3.74 16.05
N ALA A 426 20.12 -4.05 15.41
CA ALA A 426 20.23 -5.07 14.37
C ALA A 426 21.63 -5.67 14.33
N GLY A 427 21.74 -6.97 14.07
CA GLY A 427 23.03 -7.68 14.10
C GLY A 427 23.42 -8.09 15.52
N ASN A 428 24.50 -7.49 16.05
CA ASN A 428 24.86 -7.63 17.46
C ASN A 428 23.94 -6.77 18.36
N ALA A 429 24.12 -6.84 19.68
CA ALA A 429 23.39 -5.98 20.62
C ALA A 429 24.19 -4.70 20.88
N GLY A 430 23.62 -3.54 20.53
CA GLY A 430 24.38 -2.29 20.44
C GLY A 430 25.13 -2.16 19.10
N PRO A 431 25.82 -1.03 18.88
CA PRO A 431 26.30 -0.65 17.55
C PRO A 431 27.29 -1.64 16.97
N ASP A 432 27.24 -1.85 15.64
CA ASP A 432 28.26 -2.58 14.88
C ASP A 432 28.57 -1.90 13.55
N TYR A 433 29.65 -2.33 12.88
CA TYR A 433 30.11 -1.72 11.63
C TYR A 433 29.33 -2.15 10.37
N ILE A 434 28.28 -2.98 10.52
CA ILE A 434 27.39 -3.41 9.42
C ILE A 434 26.12 -2.55 9.42
N TYR A 435 25.45 -2.47 10.58
CA TYR A 435 24.16 -1.80 10.74
C TYR A 435 24.26 -0.40 11.37
N GLY A 436 25.45 0.00 11.84
CA GLY A 436 25.63 1.22 12.59
C GLY A 436 24.95 1.15 13.94
N TRP A 437 24.12 2.15 14.25
CA TRP A 437 23.19 2.15 15.39
C TRP A 437 21.88 1.40 15.11
N GLY A 438 21.71 0.83 13.91
CA GLY A 438 20.53 0.07 13.50
C GLY A 438 19.67 0.78 12.45
N LEU A 439 18.48 0.23 12.22
CA LEU A 439 17.51 0.71 11.24
C LEU A 439 16.75 1.95 11.75
N LEU A 440 16.60 2.99 10.93
CA LEU A 440 15.80 4.17 11.26
C LEU A 440 14.38 3.79 11.77
N ASP A 441 14.01 4.26 12.96
CA ASP A 441 12.66 4.15 13.51
C ASP A 441 12.03 5.55 13.70
N MET A 442 11.27 5.98 12.68
CA MET A 442 10.55 7.25 12.68
C MET A 442 9.41 7.31 13.70
N LYS A 443 8.80 6.17 14.05
CA LYS A 443 7.72 6.09 15.04
C LYS A 443 8.28 6.39 16.43
N LYS A 444 9.36 5.71 16.81
CA LYS A 444 10.05 5.90 18.09
C LYS A 444 10.74 7.27 18.17
N ALA A 445 11.33 7.76 17.07
CA ALA A 445 11.84 9.14 16.98
C ALA A 445 10.73 10.18 17.25
N ALA A 446 9.58 10.05 16.58
CA ALA A 446 8.45 10.94 16.80
C ALA A 446 7.83 10.76 18.21
N GLN A 447 7.87 9.57 18.81
CA GLN A 447 7.45 9.37 20.21
C GLN A 447 8.39 10.06 21.20
N VAL A 448 9.71 10.09 20.97
CA VAL A 448 10.66 10.87 21.76
C VAL A 448 10.38 12.37 21.67
N LEU A 449 10.06 12.88 20.47
CA LEU A 449 9.57 14.27 20.27
C LEU A 449 8.15 14.50 20.85
N THR A 450 7.40 13.42 21.09
CA THR A 450 6.06 13.51 21.68
C THR A 450 6.11 13.66 23.19
N ASN A 451 6.98 12.88 23.84
CA ASN A 451 7.04 12.68 25.29
C ASN A 451 8.17 13.48 25.98
N SER A 452 8.85 14.39 25.26
CA SER A 452 9.96 15.17 25.81
C SER A 452 9.48 16.05 26.96
N GLY A 453 10.07 15.87 28.14
CA GLY A 453 9.68 16.52 29.39
C GLY A 453 8.66 15.74 30.23
N SER A 454 8.14 14.59 29.77
CA SER A 454 7.20 13.75 30.53
C SER A 454 7.50 12.24 30.50
N GLY A 455 8.41 11.78 29.65
CA GLY A 455 8.82 10.36 29.56
C GLY A 455 10.12 10.14 28.79
N SER A 456 10.44 11.06 27.87
CA SER A 456 11.78 11.25 27.30
C SER A 456 12.37 12.60 27.74
N LEU A 457 13.68 12.75 27.54
CA LEU A 457 14.35 14.05 27.57
C LEU A 457 15.04 14.24 26.21
N LEU A 458 14.78 15.38 25.57
CA LEU A 458 15.58 15.89 24.46
C LEU A 458 16.08 17.28 24.82
N ALA A 459 17.40 17.46 24.88
CA ALA A 459 18.03 18.73 25.24
C ALA A 459 19.19 19.05 24.30
N GLU A 460 19.19 20.26 23.73
CA GLU A 460 20.39 20.86 23.13
C GLU A 460 21.11 21.67 24.23
N ALA A 461 22.42 21.47 24.37
CA ALA A 461 23.22 22.02 25.45
C ALA A 461 24.64 22.37 24.98
N THR A 462 25.39 23.08 25.83
CA THR A 462 26.78 23.46 25.58
C THR A 462 27.62 23.07 26.80
N LEU A 463 28.74 22.39 26.57
CA LEU A 463 29.71 22.02 27.62
C LEU A 463 30.95 22.93 27.53
N PRO A 464 31.20 23.82 28.51
CA PRO A 464 32.41 24.65 28.55
C PRO A 464 33.65 23.88 29.04
N GLN A 465 34.84 24.37 28.69
CA GLN A 465 36.11 23.82 29.14
C GLN A 465 36.19 23.66 30.67
N GLY A 466 36.56 22.46 31.11
CA GLY A 466 36.75 22.07 32.51
C GLY A 466 35.45 21.83 33.29
N GLN A 467 34.29 21.76 32.63
CA GLN A 467 32.99 21.57 33.28
C GLN A 467 32.44 20.14 33.16
N THR A 468 31.54 19.82 34.09
CA THR A 468 30.69 18.63 34.06
C THR A 468 29.23 19.10 34.05
N GLN A 469 28.42 18.57 33.15
CA GLN A 469 26.97 18.81 33.13
C GLN A 469 26.23 17.57 33.61
N SER A 470 25.24 17.73 34.49
CA SER A 470 24.54 16.62 35.15
C SER A 470 23.03 16.72 35.01
N TYR A 471 22.37 15.58 34.76
CA TYR A 471 20.92 15.45 34.62
C TYR A 471 20.42 14.31 35.51
N ASN A 472 19.48 14.60 36.39
CA ASN A 472 18.84 13.59 37.23
C ASN A 472 17.56 13.11 36.56
N VAL A 473 17.40 11.79 36.39
CA VAL A 473 16.21 11.17 35.82
C VAL A 473 15.72 10.06 36.73
N ILE A 474 14.41 9.85 36.77
CA ILE A 474 13.80 8.67 37.41
C ILE A 474 13.35 7.73 36.28
N ALA A 475 13.72 6.46 36.37
CA ALA A 475 13.30 5.46 35.40
C ALA A 475 11.79 5.20 35.49
N SER A 476 11.09 5.20 34.36
CA SER A 476 9.65 4.86 34.33
C SER A 476 9.39 3.36 34.35
N GLY A 477 10.27 2.55 33.74
CA GLY A 477 9.99 1.14 33.46
C GLY A 477 9.33 0.91 32.10
N ASN A 478 8.92 1.98 31.42
CA ASN A 478 8.39 1.97 30.05
C ASN A 478 9.56 1.76 29.07
N GLY A 479 9.95 0.51 28.89
CA GLY A 479 11.23 0.10 28.32
C GLY A 479 12.45 0.33 29.23
N LEU A 480 13.64 0.13 28.66
CA LEU A 480 14.92 0.35 29.35
C LEU A 480 15.29 1.84 29.38
N LEU A 481 15.93 2.29 30.46
CA LEU A 481 16.58 3.59 30.52
C LEU A 481 17.81 3.59 29.59
N SER A 482 17.78 4.48 28.60
CA SER A 482 18.86 4.69 27.63
C SER A 482 19.13 6.19 27.50
N ALA A 483 20.40 6.57 27.38
CA ALA A 483 20.85 7.94 27.21
C ALA A 483 21.94 8.02 26.13
N THR A 484 21.75 8.89 25.14
CA THR A 484 22.70 9.16 24.05
C THR A 484 23.14 10.62 24.06
N ILE A 485 24.43 10.88 23.90
CA ILE A 485 24.93 12.18 23.46
C ILE A 485 25.36 12.14 21.99
N SER A 486 25.18 13.26 21.28
CA SER A 486 25.75 13.46 19.94
C SER A 486 26.09 14.93 19.71
N TRP A 487 27.22 15.18 19.04
CA TRP A 487 27.72 16.53 18.78
C TRP A 487 28.29 16.68 17.36
N THR A 488 28.25 17.91 16.85
CA THR A 488 28.96 18.30 15.62
C THR A 488 30.39 18.65 16.02
N ASP A 489 31.31 17.72 15.78
CA ASP A 489 32.71 17.81 16.20
C ASP A 489 33.52 18.66 15.22
N PRO A 490 34.47 19.51 15.66
CA PRO A 490 35.31 20.27 14.73
C PRO A 490 36.05 19.36 13.75
N ALA A 491 36.28 19.82 12.51
CA ALA A 491 37.04 19.05 11.52
C ALA A 491 38.40 18.58 12.08
N GLY A 492 38.68 17.28 11.89
CA GLY A 492 39.89 16.60 12.37
C GLY A 492 41.10 16.81 11.45
N GLN A 493 42.23 16.19 11.76
CA GLN A 493 43.39 16.21 10.87
C GLN A 493 43.26 15.14 9.77
N ALA A 494 43.16 15.58 8.52
CA ALA A 494 43.23 14.73 7.34
C ALA A 494 44.50 13.86 7.33
N ASN A 495 44.35 12.62 6.89
CA ASN A 495 45.49 11.76 6.54
C ASN A 495 46.23 12.32 5.31
N ALA A 496 47.47 11.88 5.11
CA ALA A 496 48.14 12.01 3.83
C ALA A 496 47.66 10.88 2.89
N ASP A 497 47.54 11.18 1.61
CA ASP A 497 47.08 10.21 0.60
C ASP A 497 48.03 8.99 0.52
N GLY A 498 47.47 7.80 0.35
CA GLY A 498 48.21 6.52 0.41
C GLY A 498 48.45 5.97 1.83
N VAL A 499 47.97 6.63 2.89
CA VAL A 499 48.00 6.07 4.26
C VAL A 499 46.77 5.18 4.48
N VAL A 500 47.03 3.89 4.72
CA VAL A 500 46.02 2.83 4.97
C VAL A 500 45.88 2.56 6.47
N ASN A 501 44.65 2.34 6.95
CA ASN A 501 44.31 1.88 8.31
C ASN A 501 44.91 2.74 9.44
N SER A 502 44.80 4.06 9.30
CA SER A 502 45.29 5.05 10.28
C SER A 502 44.42 5.12 11.53
N ARG A 503 44.72 4.27 12.52
CA ARG A 503 44.15 4.27 13.89
C ARG A 503 44.46 5.53 14.73
N ILE A 504 44.67 6.69 14.10
CA ILE A 504 44.82 8.00 14.75
C ILE A 504 43.42 8.64 14.78
N PRO A 505 42.78 8.78 15.96
CA PRO A 505 41.42 9.31 16.08
C PRO A 505 41.21 10.62 15.34
N LYS A 506 40.09 10.73 14.61
CA LYS A 506 39.68 11.97 13.94
C LYS A 506 38.78 12.84 14.81
N LEU A 507 38.31 12.32 15.94
CA LEU A 507 37.64 13.07 17.00
C LEU A 507 38.55 14.18 17.53
N VAL A 508 37.98 15.35 17.82
CA VAL A 508 38.73 16.53 18.29
C VAL A 508 38.27 16.99 19.66
N ASN A 509 36.96 17.10 19.87
CA ASN A 509 36.35 17.38 21.16
C ASN A 509 35.78 16.09 21.72
N ASP A 510 36.61 15.37 22.47
CA ASP A 510 36.30 14.09 23.12
C ASP A 510 35.36 14.32 24.31
N LEU A 511 34.07 13.97 24.14
CA LEU A 511 33.01 14.07 25.14
C LEU A 511 32.64 12.69 25.69
N ASP A 512 32.41 12.63 26.99
CA ASP A 512 32.10 11.42 27.75
C ASP A 512 30.70 11.51 28.37
N ILE A 513 29.79 10.57 28.08
CA ILE A 513 28.60 10.30 28.91
C ILE A 513 28.85 9.14 29.87
N ARG A 514 28.42 9.28 31.11
CA ARG A 514 28.24 8.17 32.07
C ARG A 514 26.85 8.27 32.69
N VAL A 515 26.33 7.15 33.19
CA VAL A 515 25.11 7.14 34.02
C VAL A 515 25.41 6.39 35.31
N ASN A 516 24.92 6.87 36.46
CA ASN A 516 25.17 6.26 37.76
C ASN A 516 23.86 6.12 38.57
N ASP A 517 23.68 4.99 39.26
CA ASP A 517 22.45 4.68 40.02
C ASP A 517 22.60 4.80 41.56
N GLY A 518 23.66 5.49 42.01
CA GLY A 518 24.11 5.56 43.40
C GLY A 518 25.08 4.45 43.80
N SER A 519 25.18 3.35 43.03
CA SER A 519 26.04 2.18 43.33
C SER A 519 26.97 1.78 42.19
N THR A 520 26.48 1.90 40.95
CA THR A 520 27.09 1.37 39.73
C THR A 520 27.17 2.47 38.69
N THR A 521 28.33 2.61 38.05
CA THR A 521 28.51 3.48 36.87
C THR A 521 28.40 2.65 35.60
N PHE A 522 27.49 3.06 34.72
CA PHE A 522 27.25 2.51 33.40
C PHE A 522 27.99 3.35 32.35
N TYR A 523 28.62 2.63 31.42
CA TYR A 523 29.52 3.18 30.40
C TYR A 523 28.87 3.13 29.00
N PRO A 524 29.37 3.95 28.05
CA PRO A 524 28.92 3.92 26.67
C PRO A 524 29.40 2.65 25.94
N TRP A 525 28.89 2.45 24.72
CA TRP A 525 29.35 1.37 23.84
C TRP A 525 30.67 1.75 23.15
N VAL A 526 31.54 0.75 22.99
CA VAL A 526 32.80 0.83 22.22
C VAL A 526 32.96 -0.42 21.35
N LEU A 527 33.57 -0.26 20.18
CA LEU A 527 33.93 -1.34 19.27
C LEU A 527 35.46 -1.53 19.19
N ASP A 528 35.87 -2.57 18.48
CA ASP A 528 37.26 -3.01 18.32
C ASP A 528 37.56 -3.03 16.80
N PRO A 529 38.19 -1.97 16.23
CA PRO A 529 38.36 -1.86 14.78
C PRO A 529 39.37 -2.86 14.20
N ASP A 530 40.22 -3.47 15.04
CA ASP A 530 41.12 -4.53 14.63
C ASP A 530 40.45 -5.93 14.70
N HIS A 531 39.27 -6.01 15.32
CA HIS A 531 38.38 -7.17 15.33
C HIS A 531 36.93 -6.77 14.96
N PRO A 532 36.67 -6.24 13.75
CA PRO A 532 35.44 -5.49 13.44
C PRO A 532 34.14 -6.31 13.44
N SER A 533 34.23 -7.64 13.56
CA SER A 533 33.07 -8.53 13.76
C SER A 533 32.77 -8.86 15.23
N ALA A 534 33.57 -8.36 16.18
CA ALA A 534 33.38 -8.59 17.61
C ALA A 534 32.22 -7.74 18.16
N PRO A 535 31.36 -8.29 19.04
CA PRO A 535 30.28 -7.52 19.67
C PRO A 535 30.80 -6.32 20.45
N ALA A 536 30.02 -5.24 20.46
CA ALA A 536 30.30 -4.03 21.23
C ALA A 536 30.49 -4.33 22.73
N LYS A 537 31.43 -3.61 23.33
CA LYS A 537 31.80 -3.71 24.75
C LYS A 537 31.41 -2.42 25.48
N LYS A 538 31.48 -2.43 26.80
CA LYS A 538 31.29 -1.23 27.62
C LYS A 538 32.63 -0.66 28.04
N GLY A 539 32.83 0.64 27.84
CA GLY A 539 34.08 1.34 28.09
C GLY A 539 34.01 2.82 27.72
N ASP A 540 35.15 3.50 27.77
CA ASP A 540 35.32 4.87 27.28
C ASP A 540 35.43 4.88 25.75
N ASN A 541 34.53 5.58 25.04
CA ASN A 541 34.79 5.87 23.63
C ASN A 541 35.82 7.02 23.55
N VAL A 542 36.56 7.05 22.43
CA VAL A 542 37.61 8.05 22.12
C VAL A 542 37.67 8.35 20.61
N VAL A 543 36.68 7.90 19.83
CA VAL A 543 36.63 8.03 18.36
C VAL A 543 35.29 8.57 17.87
N ASP A 544 34.16 8.13 18.42
CA ASP A 544 32.83 8.51 17.93
C ASP A 544 32.32 9.85 18.50
N ASN A 545 31.62 10.63 17.68
CA ASN A 545 30.84 11.81 18.10
C ASN A 545 29.36 11.46 18.41
N VAL A 546 29.11 10.19 18.75
CA VAL A 546 27.85 9.64 19.25
C VAL A 546 28.20 8.60 20.32
N GLU A 547 27.80 8.83 21.56
CA GLU A 547 27.95 7.84 22.65
C GLU A 547 26.57 7.46 23.21
N GLN A 548 26.34 6.17 23.50
CA GLN A 548 25.10 5.69 24.14
C GLN A 548 25.37 4.78 25.35
N VAL A 549 24.79 5.15 26.49
CA VAL A 549 24.65 4.31 27.67
C VAL A 549 23.24 3.71 27.67
N MET A 550 23.13 2.40 27.79
CA MET A 550 21.86 1.67 27.92
C MET A 550 21.94 0.81 29.18
N ILE A 551 20.88 0.82 30.00
CA ILE A 551 20.86 0.18 31.33
C ILE A 551 20.00 -1.09 31.28
N PRO A 552 20.60 -2.28 31.04
CA PRO A 552 19.87 -3.55 31.10
C PRO A 552 19.41 -3.79 32.55
N GLY A 553 18.17 -4.27 32.72
CA GLY A 553 17.60 -4.38 34.05
C GLY A 553 17.45 -3.01 34.73
N THR A 554 16.87 -2.05 34.00
CA THR A 554 16.39 -0.80 34.60
C THR A 554 15.44 -1.10 35.75
N VAL A 555 15.52 -0.34 36.84
CA VAL A 555 14.63 -0.48 38.02
C VAL A 555 13.63 0.68 38.01
N PRO A 556 12.32 0.41 37.81
CA PRO A 556 11.28 1.44 37.81
C PRO A 556 11.29 2.24 39.13
N GLY A 557 11.11 3.55 39.02
CA GLY A 557 11.15 4.48 40.16
C GLY A 557 12.54 4.71 40.78
N LYS A 558 13.59 3.99 40.35
CA LYS A 558 14.96 4.29 40.78
C LYS A 558 15.46 5.57 40.11
N ALA A 559 16.18 6.39 40.87
CA ALA A 559 16.83 7.59 40.38
C ALA A 559 18.22 7.28 39.80
N TYR A 560 18.55 7.91 38.67
CA TYR A 560 19.82 7.80 37.97
C TYR A 560 20.37 9.20 37.66
N THR A 561 21.68 9.38 37.81
CA THR A 561 22.39 10.61 37.44
C THR A 561 23.13 10.37 36.12
N ILE A 562 22.75 11.10 35.08
CA ILE A 562 23.49 11.16 33.80
C ILE A 562 24.51 12.30 33.92
N THR A 563 25.78 12.04 33.64
CA THR A 563 26.85 13.05 33.63
C THR A 563 27.49 13.12 32.26
N VAL A 564 27.70 14.34 31.75
CA VAL A 564 28.46 14.62 30.54
C VAL A 564 29.71 15.41 30.90
N THR A 565 30.86 14.87 30.53
CA THR A 565 32.20 15.42 30.75
C THR A 565 32.97 15.50 29.43
N HIS A 566 34.23 15.96 29.47
CA HIS A 566 35.11 15.91 28.31
C HIS A 566 36.56 15.64 28.73
N LYS A 567 37.37 15.16 27.78
CA LYS A 567 38.83 15.02 27.94
C LYS A 567 39.56 16.22 27.34
N GLY A 568 40.84 16.38 27.69
CA GLY A 568 41.76 17.33 27.06
C GLY A 568 41.33 18.81 27.08
N THR A 569 41.47 19.48 25.92
CA THR A 569 41.12 20.89 25.73
C THR A 569 40.18 21.02 24.52
N LEU A 570 38.97 21.50 24.74
CA LEU A 570 37.97 21.71 23.71
C LEU A 570 38.45 22.79 22.72
N LYS A 571 38.53 22.44 21.44
CA LYS A 571 38.80 23.36 20.33
C LYS A 571 37.64 24.35 20.22
N GLY A 572 37.90 25.60 20.63
CA GLY A 572 36.90 26.67 20.79
C GLY A 572 36.55 27.00 22.25
N GLY A 573 37.05 26.23 23.22
CA GLY A 573 36.78 26.43 24.65
C GLY A 573 35.42 25.92 25.14
N LEU A 574 34.62 25.36 24.24
CA LEU A 574 33.33 24.73 24.49
C LEU A 574 33.02 23.71 23.38
N GLN A 575 32.03 22.84 23.62
CA GLN A 575 31.40 22.00 22.60
C GLN A 575 29.88 22.06 22.75
N ASP A 576 29.17 22.28 21.65
CA ASP A 576 27.72 22.17 21.57
C ASP A 576 27.31 20.71 21.32
N TYR A 577 26.37 20.19 22.10
CA TYR A 577 25.95 18.79 22.05
C TYR A 577 24.45 18.62 22.27
N SER A 578 23.96 17.41 22.00
CA SER A 578 22.58 16.97 22.19
C SER A 578 22.54 15.85 23.20
N LEU A 579 21.57 15.82 24.11
CA LEU A 579 21.25 14.69 24.97
C LEU A 579 19.84 14.16 24.63
N ILE A 580 19.74 12.86 24.36
CA ILE A 580 18.49 12.14 24.12
C ILE A 580 18.36 11.03 25.17
N VAL A 581 17.22 10.96 25.87
CA VAL A 581 16.95 9.96 26.92
C VAL A 581 15.57 9.32 26.73
N THR A 582 15.48 8.01 26.87
CA THR A 582 14.25 7.20 26.88
C THR A 582 14.20 6.29 28.12
N GLY A 583 13.04 5.74 28.46
CA GLY A 583 12.82 4.99 29.71
C GLY A 583 12.83 5.85 30.98
N SER A 584 12.63 7.17 30.83
CA SER A 584 12.67 8.17 31.90
C SER A 584 11.26 8.66 32.29
N GLY A 585 11.16 9.63 33.21
CA GLY A 585 9.90 10.27 33.62
C GLY A 585 9.08 9.51 34.67
N GLY A 586 9.65 8.48 35.30
CA GLY A 586 8.99 7.72 36.36
C GLY A 586 8.80 8.50 37.66
N GLN A 587 8.07 7.91 38.60
CA GLN A 587 7.95 8.38 39.98
C GLN A 587 8.69 7.44 40.92
N ALA A 588 9.35 8.00 41.95
CA ALA A 588 9.99 7.20 42.97
C ALA A 588 8.94 6.58 43.91
N TYR A 589 8.94 5.25 44.00
CA TYR A 589 8.02 4.53 44.89
C TYR A 589 8.15 5.01 46.33
N CYS A 590 7.02 5.04 47.04
CA CYS A 590 6.97 5.41 48.44
C CYS A 590 7.88 4.54 49.31
N ALA A 591 8.47 5.11 50.37
CA ALA A 591 9.19 4.32 51.36
C ALA A 591 8.24 3.41 52.16
N SER A 592 8.67 2.18 52.47
CA SER A 592 7.97 1.25 53.37
C SER A 592 9.01 0.48 54.18
N ALA A 593 8.89 0.52 55.51
CA ALA A 593 9.77 -0.22 56.42
C ALA A 593 9.18 -0.32 57.85
N PRO A 594 9.48 -1.39 58.59
CA PRO A 594 9.23 -1.43 60.03
C PRO A 594 10.22 -0.55 60.80
N LEU A 595 9.82 -0.09 61.98
CA LEU A 595 10.67 0.59 62.96
C LEU A 595 11.64 -0.36 63.68
N SER A 596 11.49 -1.69 63.47
CA SER A 596 12.34 -2.73 64.05
C SER A 596 12.30 -4.00 63.19
N ASN A 597 13.47 -4.58 62.91
CA ASN A 597 13.64 -5.88 62.24
C ASN A 597 13.47 -7.07 63.20
N ALA A 598 12.70 -6.92 64.28
CA ALA A 598 12.56 -7.97 65.28
C ALA A 598 11.55 -9.05 64.87
N ASP A 599 11.85 -10.27 65.29
CA ASP A 599 10.96 -11.44 65.39
C ASP A 599 10.41 -12.04 64.09
N SER A 600 9.87 -11.28 63.13
CA SER A 600 9.09 -11.81 62.00
C SER A 600 9.63 -11.44 60.61
N LYS A 601 9.62 -12.41 59.68
CA LYS A 601 10.20 -12.29 58.32
C LYS A 601 9.44 -13.06 57.23
N VAL A 602 9.75 -12.80 55.96
CA VAL A 602 9.44 -13.68 54.82
C VAL A 602 10.55 -14.73 54.72
N ASN A 603 10.19 -16.01 54.62
CA ASN A 603 11.14 -17.11 54.42
C ASN A 603 11.30 -17.48 52.94
N ASN A 604 10.21 -17.43 52.18
CA ASN A 604 10.18 -17.83 50.77
C ASN A 604 9.03 -17.14 50.04
N LEU A 605 9.27 -16.76 48.78
CA LEU A 605 8.29 -16.23 47.85
C LEU A 605 8.44 -16.96 46.51
N SER A 606 7.37 -17.60 46.04
CA SER A 606 7.33 -18.22 44.71
C SER A 606 6.11 -17.76 43.91
N LEU A 607 6.40 -17.26 42.71
CA LEU A 607 5.44 -16.70 41.76
C LEU A 607 6.02 -16.82 40.34
N ALA A 608 5.29 -17.44 39.42
CA ALA A 608 5.70 -17.63 38.02
C ALA A 608 7.09 -18.30 37.88
N ASN A 609 8.12 -17.56 37.47
CA ASN A 609 9.50 -18.02 37.35
C ASN A 609 10.32 -17.88 38.65
N LEU A 610 9.82 -17.14 39.66
CA LEU A 610 10.51 -16.88 40.92
C LEU A 610 10.28 -18.02 41.92
N ASN A 611 11.35 -18.38 42.64
CA ASN A 611 11.30 -19.17 43.87
C ASN A 611 12.40 -18.67 44.83
N TYR A 612 12.23 -17.44 45.32
CA TYR A 612 13.17 -16.80 46.23
C TYR A 612 13.09 -17.42 47.63
N THR A 613 14.23 -17.61 48.28
CA THR A 613 14.32 -18.08 49.67
C THR A 613 15.27 -17.16 50.43
N ALA A 614 14.76 -16.54 51.49
CA ALA A 614 15.49 -15.50 52.20
C ALA A 614 16.65 -16.05 53.04
N SER A 615 17.70 -15.25 53.18
CA SER A 615 18.83 -15.56 54.08
C SER A 615 18.40 -15.58 55.55
N ALA A 616 19.22 -16.21 56.39
CA ALA A 616 18.96 -16.31 57.83
C ALA A 616 19.04 -14.94 58.53
N GLY A 617 18.12 -14.70 59.48
CA GLY A 617 17.90 -13.41 60.13
C GLY A 617 16.72 -12.63 59.54
N CYS A 618 16.31 -11.53 60.20
CA CYS A 618 15.27 -10.61 59.72
C CYS A 618 15.90 -9.27 59.31
N THR A 619 15.41 -8.65 58.24
CA THR A 619 15.75 -7.28 57.83
C THR A 619 14.58 -6.33 58.12
N THR A 620 14.77 -5.03 57.90
CA THR A 620 13.65 -4.07 57.85
C THR A 620 13.09 -3.99 56.43
N TYR A 621 13.99 -3.79 55.47
CA TYR A 621 13.72 -3.66 54.04
C TYR A 621 14.81 -4.42 53.27
N SER A 622 14.41 -5.18 52.25
CA SER A 622 15.31 -5.86 51.33
C SER A 622 14.97 -5.51 49.88
N ASP A 623 15.98 -5.05 49.13
CA ASP A 623 15.89 -4.82 47.69
C ASP A 623 16.29 -6.10 46.95
N HIS A 624 15.35 -6.63 46.15
CA HIS A 624 15.51 -7.79 45.27
C HIS A 624 15.11 -7.45 43.83
N THR A 625 15.28 -6.18 43.42
CA THR A 625 15.03 -5.72 42.05
C THR A 625 16.07 -6.19 41.03
N ASP A 626 17.15 -6.84 41.49
CA ASP A 626 18.02 -7.67 40.65
C ASP A 626 17.27 -8.88 40.09
N GLN A 627 16.42 -9.50 40.92
CA GLN A 627 15.54 -10.61 40.54
C GLN A 627 14.31 -10.07 39.80
N THR A 628 13.88 -10.79 38.74
CA THR A 628 12.78 -10.34 37.87
C THR A 628 11.72 -11.41 37.70
N ILE A 629 10.50 -11.07 38.13
CA ILE A 629 9.30 -11.90 38.01
C ILE A 629 8.68 -11.63 36.64
N GLN A 630 8.47 -12.68 35.86
CA GLN A 630 7.93 -12.59 34.50
C GLN A 630 6.47 -13.02 34.46
N LEU A 631 5.59 -12.08 34.13
CA LEU A 631 4.14 -12.21 34.24
C LEU A 631 3.46 -11.99 32.88
N GLU A 632 2.85 -13.05 32.34
CA GLU A 632 2.06 -12.98 31.10
C GLU A 632 0.74 -12.22 31.32
N GLN A 633 0.46 -11.24 30.46
CA GLN A 633 -0.77 -10.46 30.39
C GLN A 633 -2.04 -11.34 30.47
N GLY A 634 -3.02 -10.93 31.29
CA GLY A 634 -4.28 -11.67 31.50
C GLY A 634 -4.17 -12.98 32.29
N LYS A 635 -2.97 -13.53 32.50
CA LYS A 635 -2.78 -14.91 32.98
C LYS A 635 -2.89 -15.03 34.50
N THR A 636 -3.48 -16.13 34.95
CA THR A 636 -3.49 -16.51 36.37
C THR A 636 -2.27 -17.37 36.72
N TYR A 637 -1.56 -16.98 37.78
CA TYR A 637 -0.42 -17.71 38.34
C TYR A 637 -0.68 -18.13 39.79
N PRO A 638 -0.18 -19.30 40.24
CA PRO A 638 -0.11 -19.63 41.65
C PRO A 638 0.95 -18.75 42.35
N LEU A 639 0.57 -18.21 43.49
CA LEU A 639 1.42 -17.48 44.43
C LEU A 639 1.55 -18.31 45.71
N ASN A 640 2.79 -18.58 46.12
CA ASN A 640 3.10 -19.18 47.41
C ASN A 640 4.02 -18.24 48.19
N ILE A 641 3.66 -17.91 49.42
CA ILE A 641 4.50 -17.12 50.32
C ILE A 641 4.58 -17.81 51.68
N THR A 642 5.78 -18.01 52.19
CA THR A 642 6.01 -18.59 53.51
C THR A 642 6.45 -17.51 54.48
N LEU A 643 5.58 -17.18 55.44
CA LEU A 643 5.94 -16.27 56.53
C LEU A 643 6.68 -17.07 57.61
N GLY A 644 7.66 -16.44 58.26
CA GLY A 644 8.56 -17.08 59.21
C GLY A 644 8.98 -16.17 60.36
N THR A 645 9.96 -16.63 61.12
CA THR A 645 10.49 -15.93 62.30
C THR A 645 12.01 -16.07 62.38
N CYS A 646 12.68 -15.06 62.92
CA CYS A 646 14.07 -15.11 63.38
C CYS A 646 14.20 -14.97 64.91
N GLY A 647 13.08 -14.97 65.65
CA GLY A 647 13.02 -14.68 67.08
C GLY A 647 11.78 -15.30 67.73
N SER A 648 10.88 -14.46 68.22
CA SER A 648 9.65 -14.85 68.91
C SER A 648 8.48 -15.04 67.93
N ASN A 649 7.53 -15.90 68.30
CA ASN A 649 6.32 -16.14 67.52
C ASN A 649 5.20 -15.14 67.89
N PHE A 650 5.00 -14.13 67.03
CA PHE A 650 3.86 -13.21 67.10
C PHE A 650 2.94 -13.33 65.88
N ASN A 651 1.68 -12.94 66.05
CA ASN A 651 0.71 -12.80 64.96
C ASN A 651 1.24 -11.82 63.91
N LYS A 652 1.29 -12.27 62.66
CA LYS A 652 1.77 -11.55 61.49
C LYS A 652 0.91 -11.87 60.28
N ALA A 653 0.88 -10.95 59.33
CA ALA A 653 0.33 -11.17 58.01
C ALA A 653 1.15 -10.36 56.99
N ALA A 654 1.00 -10.69 55.71
CA ALA A 654 1.61 -9.95 54.62
C ALA A 654 0.57 -9.52 53.57
N LYS A 655 0.90 -8.44 52.85
CA LYS A 655 0.23 -8.06 51.61
C LYS A 655 1.24 -7.98 50.48
N ILE A 656 0.80 -8.38 49.30
CA ILE A 656 1.56 -8.34 48.06
C ILE A 656 0.86 -7.32 47.16
N TYR A 657 1.58 -6.28 46.77
CA TYR A 657 1.16 -5.26 45.83
C TYR A 657 1.97 -5.39 44.55
N ILE A 658 1.36 -5.12 43.40
CA ILE A 658 2.05 -5.11 42.10
C ILE A 658 1.52 -3.89 41.36
N ASP A 659 2.38 -2.91 41.07
CA ASP A 659 2.02 -1.80 40.21
C ASP A 659 1.81 -2.39 38.80
N TRP A 660 0.55 -2.42 38.34
CA TRP A 660 0.15 -3.02 37.08
C TRP A 660 0.20 -2.02 35.92
N ASN A 661 0.31 -0.72 36.23
CA ASN A 661 0.15 0.35 35.25
C ASN A 661 1.42 1.19 35.01
N GLY A 662 2.47 0.96 35.82
CA GLY A 662 3.81 1.54 35.69
C GLY A 662 3.93 2.97 36.22
N ASN A 663 3.00 3.46 37.04
CA ASN A 663 2.96 4.87 37.43
C ASN A 663 3.90 5.22 38.62
N GLY A 664 4.40 4.23 39.36
CA GLY A 664 5.26 4.40 40.54
C GLY A 664 4.50 4.54 41.87
N VAL A 665 3.20 4.31 41.89
CA VAL A 665 2.30 4.43 43.04
C VAL A 665 1.40 3.20 43.11
N PHE A 666 1.48 2.46 44.22
CA PHE A 666 0.60 1.31 44.46
C PHE A 666 -0.84 1.74 44.72
N ASP A 667 -1.67 1.70 43.69
CA ASP A 667 -3.08 2.10 43.71
C ASP A 667 -3.99 1.06 44.41
N THR A 668 -5.27 1.40 44.63
CA THR A 668 -6.16 0.59 45.49
C THR A 668 -6.53 -0.78 44.93
N ASP A 669 -6.54 -0.92 43.60
CA ASP A 669 -6.80 -2.14 42.85
C ASP A 669 -5.53 -2.97 42.57
N GLU A 670 -4.37 -2.48 43.01
CA GLU A 670 -3.05 -3.10 42.83
C GLU A 670 -2.63 -4.01 44.01
N LEU A 671 -3.52 -4.18 45.00
CA LEU A 671 -3.41 -5.17 46.06
C LEU A 671 -3.65 -6.59 45.49
N ALA A 672 -2.59 -7.20 44.94
CA ALA A 672 -2.64 -8.52 44.33
C ALA A 672 -3.03 -9.63 45.33
N ALA A 673 -2.52 -9.61 46.57
CA ALA A 673 -2.88 -10.61 47.59
C ALA A 673 -2.74 -10.13 49.05
N THR A 674 -3.50 -10.75 49.95
CA THR A 674 -3.38 -10.60 51.42
C THR A 674 -3.34 -11.99 52.05
N THR A 675 -2.40 -12.27 52.96
CA THR A 675 -2.32 -13.56 53.66
C THR A 675 -3.35 -13.64 54.80
N GLY A 676 -3.63 -14.86 55.26
CA GLY A 676 -4.17 -15.06 56.61
C GLY A 676 -3.20 -14.61 57.70
N ILE A 677 -3.69 -14.48 58.93
CA ILE A 677 -2.85 -14.22 60.11
C ILE A 677 -2.19 -15.53 60.56
N ILE A 678 -0.87 -15.50 60.71
CA ILE A 678 -0.02 -16.64 61.08
C ILE A 678 0.77 -16.23 62.34
N SER A 679 0.91 -17.11 63.34
CA SER A 679 1.69 -16.81 64.55
C SER A 679 3.13 -17.37 64.49
N GLY A 680 3.29 -18.58 63.98
CA GLY A 680 4.58 -19.25 63.76
C GLY A 680 5.15 -19.04 62.36
N THR A 681 5.85 -20.06 61.87
CA THR A 681 6.15 -20.22 60.43
C THR A 681 4.97 -20.88 59.72
N GLY A 682 4.59 -20.42 58.53
CA GLY A 682 3.51 -21.01 57.76
C GLY A 682 3.43 -20.50 56.32
N THR A 683 3.00 -21.36 55.40
CA THR A 683 2.84 -21.04 53.98
C THR A 683 1.39 -20.67 53.67
N TYR A 684 1.21 -19.57 52.95
CA TYR A 684 -0.05 -19.16 52.34
C TYR A 684 0.04 -19.35 50.82
N SER A 685 -0.97 -20.01 50.26
CA SER A 685 -1.07 -20.30 48.83
C SER A 685 -2.36 -19.69 48.27
N THR A 686 -2.25 -18.98 47.16
CA THR A 686 -3.40 -18.42 46.42
C THR A 686 -3.09 -18.35 44.93
N ASN A 687 -4.03 -17.82 44.14
CA ASN A 687 -3.82 -17.48 42.74
C ASN A 687 -3.92 -15.95 42.57
N ILE A 688 -3.11 -15.38 41.69
CA ILE A 688 -3.23 -13.98 41.26
C ILE A 688 -3.30 -13.91 39.73
N THR A 689 -4.15 -13.03 39.23
CA THR A 689 -4.38 -12.83 37.79
C THR A 689 -3.78 -11.49 37.36
N VAL A 690 -2.89 -11.55 36.38
CA VAL A 690 -2.31 -10.36 35.74
C VAL A 690 -3.42 -9.66 34.95
N PRO A 691 -3.61 -8.33 35.06
CA PRO A 691 -4.57 -7.61 34.23
C PRO A 691 -4.31 -7.77 32.73
N ALA A 692 -5.35 -7.68 31.91
CA ALA A 692 -5.23 -7.63 30.45
C ALA A 692 -4.68 -6.26 29.94
N THR A 693 -4.61 -5.26 30.83
CA THR A 693 -4.18 -3.88 30.54
C THR A 693 -2.67 -3.64 30.69
N VAL A 694 -1.92 -4.58 31.25
CA VAL A 694 -0.45 -4.45 31.37
C VAL A 694 0.19 -4.41 29.97
N ILE A 695 1.24 -3.62 29.79
CA ILE A 695 1.92 -3.46 28.49
C ILE A 695 3.08 -4.47 28.39
N PRO A 696 3.07 -5.40 27.41
CA PRO A 696 4.18 -6.34 27.24
C PRO A 696 5.50 -5.66 26.90
N GLY A 697 6.56 -6.05 27.61
CA GLY A 697 7.90 -5.48 27.49
C GLY A 697 8.28 -4.51 28.63
N ASP A 698 7.28 -3.87 29.25
CA ASP A 698 7.49 -2.91 30.33
C ASP A 698 7.81 -3.60 31.67
N TYR A 699 8.50 -2.84 32.52
CA TYR A 699 8.94 -3.24 33.85
C TYR A 699 8.18 -2.47 34.93
N SER A 700 7.86 -3.16 36.03
CA SER A 700 7.22 -2.54 37.20
C SER A 700 7.77 -3.14 38.51
N LEU A 701 7.14 -2.84 39.65
CA LEU A 701 7.55 -3.29 40.98
C LEU A 701 6.49 -4.18 41.64
N LEU A 702 6.92 -5.30 42.24
CA LEU A 702 6.14 -6.06 43.22
C LEU A 702 6.71 -5.74 44.61
N ARG A 703 5.82 -5.37 45.54
CA ARG A 703 6.17 -5.13 46.94
C ARG A 703 5.44 -6.10 47.87
N VAL A 704 6.20 -6.79 48.71
CA VAL A 704 5.69 -7.57 49.85
C VAL A 704 5.85 -6.73 51.11
N VAL A 705 4.76 -6.46 51.82
CA VAL A 705 4.80 -5.83 53.17
C VAL A 705 4.28 -6.82 54.19
N LEU A 706 5.17 -7.37 55.02
CA LEU A 706 4.85 -8.18 56.19
C LEU A 706 4.86 -7.29 57.44
N ALA A 707 3.80 -7.35 58.25
CA ALA A 707 3.76 -6.70 59.56
C ALA A 707 3.33 -7.67 60.68
N GLU A 708 3.86 -7.47 61.88
CA GLU A 708 3.28 -8.07 63.09
C GLU A 708 1.96 -7.37 63.42
N THR A 709 0.84 -8.06 63.23
CA THR A 709 -0.51 -7.53 63.39
C THR A 709 -1.54 -8.65 63.59
N SER A 710 -2.67 -8.31 64.21
CA SER A 710 -3.90 -9.13 64.22
C SER A 710 -5.04 -8.51 63.42
N ASP A 711 -4.77 -7.45 62.67
CA ASP A 711 -5.67 -6.85 61.68
C ASP A 711 -4.87 -6.58 60.39
N THR A 712 -5.29 -7.18 59.27
CA THR A 712 -4.64 -6.98 57.97
C THR A 712 -4.98 -5.63 57.34
N SER A 713 -5.97 -4.89 57.85
CA SER A 713 -6.32 -3.55 57.35
C SER A 713 -5.19 -2.53 57.55
N THR A 714 -4.37 -2.71 58.60
CA THR A 714 -3.24 -1.85 58.95
C THR A 714 -2.07 -1.93 57.98
N ILE A 715 -1.94 -3.04 57.23
CA ILE A 715 -0.88 -3.22 56.24
C ILE A 715 -1.19 -2.37 55.01
N LYS A 716 -0.26 -1.49 54.66
CA LYS A 716 -0.27 -0.55 53.52
C LYS A 716 1.00 -0.76 52.67
N PRO A 717 1.05 -0.32 51.39
CA PRO A 717 2.26 -0.42 50.58
C PRO A 717 3.31 0.65 50.93
N CYS A 718 2.96 1.64 51.76
CA CYS A 718 3.75 2.82 52.08
C CYS A 718 3.72 3.11 53.58
N GLY A 719 4.80 3.71 54.09
CA GLY A 719 4.91 4.24 55.45
C GLY A 719 5.56 3.29 56.46
N ASN A 720 5.63 3.75 57.72
CA ASN A 720 6.30 3.03 58.79
C ASN A 720 5.32 2.24 59.65
N TYR A 721 5.73 1.04 60.09
CA TYR A 721 4.95 0.15 60.97
C TYR A 721 5.84 -0.44 62.07
N ALA A 722 5.27 -1.15 63.06
CA ALA A 722 6.02 -1.48 64.29
C ALA A 722 7.16 -2.48 64.07
N LYS A 723 6.86 -3.64 63.47
CA LYS A 723 7.78 -4.76 63.22
C LYS A 723 7.32 -5.56 62.00
N GLY A 724 8.25 -6.27 61.38
CA GLY A 724 8.03 -7.15 60.23
C GLY A 724 9.15 -6.99 59.22
N GLU A 725 8.83 -7.01 57.93
CA GLU A 725 9.81 -6.93 56.83
C GLU A 725 9.12 -6.39 55.56
N THR A 726 9.82 -5.60 54.74
CA THR A 726 9.38 -5.23 53.38
C THR A 726 10.37 -5.81 52.36
N GLU A 727 9.89 -6.44 51.30
CA GLU A 727 10.71 -6.96 50.19
C GLU A 727 10.18 -6.43 48.84
N ASP A 728 11.06 -5.84 48.03
CA ASP A 728 10.72 -5.30 46.71
C ASP A 728 11.41 -6.09 45.58
N PHE A 729 10.66 -6.52 44.56
CA PHE A 729 11.12 -7.31 43.43
C PHE A 729 10.74 -6.64 42.11
N ARG A 730 11.57 -6.73 41.07
CA ARG A 730 11.19 -6.23 39.74
C ARG A 730 10.21 -7.19 39.07
N VAL A 731 9.21 -6.63 38.40
CA VAL A 731 8.28 -7.34 37.52
C VAL A 731 8.60 -6.97 36.06
N GLN A 732 8.41 -7.92 35.15
CA GLN A 732 8.37 -7.69 33.70
C GLN A 732 7.08 -8.29 33.15
N PHE A 733 6.33 -7.50 32.37
CA PHE A 733 5.12 -7.98 31.72
C PHE A 733 5.42 -8.62 30.36
N LEU A 734 4.82 -9.78 30.09
CA LEU A 734 5.00 -10.56 28.86
C LEU A 734 3.69 -10.71 28.10
N GLN A 735 3.79 -10.91 26.78
CA GLN A 735 2.64 -11.25 25.93
C GLN A 735 2.18 -12.68 26.22
N THR A 736 0.87 -12.87 26.47
CA THR A 736 0.26 -14.18 26.79
C THR A 736 0.68 -15.29 25.84
N SER A 737 0.92 -16.51 26.37
CA SER A 737 1.21 -17.70 25.56
C SER A 737 0.13 -18.02 24.53
N THR A 738 -1.14 -17.84 24.89
CA THR A 738 -2.31 -18.32 24.15
C THR A 738 -3.33 -17.19 24.08
N ASP A 739 -3.72 -16.79 22.87
CA ASP A 739 -4.77 -15.80 22.61
C ASP A 739 -5.24 -15.96 21.15
N ALA A 740 -6.55 -16.14 20.95
CA ALA A 740 -7.13 -16.69 19.72
C ALA A 740 -8.39 -15.95 19.29
N GLY A 741 -8.23 -14.77 18.68
CA GLY A 741 -9.30 -13.85 18.30
C GLY A 741 -9.83 -13.92 16.86
N ILE A 742 -10.83 -13.07 16.57
CA ILE A 742 -11.31 -12.76 15.21
C ILE A 742 -10.76 -11.39 14.80
N ALA A 743 -10.23 -11.28 13.58
CA ALA A 743 -9.68 -10.03 13.06
C ALA A 743 -10.70 -9.22 12.24
N SER A 744 -11.53 -9.89 11.44
CA SER A 744 -12.60 -9.29 10.62
C SER A 744 -13.56 -10.36 10.08
N ILE A 745 -14.65 -9.94 9.44
CA ILE A 745 -15.44 -10.73 8.52
C ILE A 745 -14.96 -10.43 7.09
N VAL A 746 -14.99 -11.43 6.21
CA VAL A 746 -14.40 -11.39 4.85
C VAL A 746 -15.46 -11.61 3.78
N SER A 747 -16.51 -12.39 4.10
CA SER A 747 -17.68 -12.59 3.25
C SER A 747 -18.91 -12.87 4.12
N PRO A 748 -20.09 -12.29 3.80
CA PRO A 748 -20.33 -11.29 2.77
C PRO A 748 -19.64 -9.95 3.07
N ASP A 749 -19.20 -9.26 2.01
CA ASP A 749 -18.52 -7.96 2.11
C ASP A 749 -19.54 -6.80 2.17
N THR A 750 -19.23 -5.84 3.02
CA THR A 750 -19.87 -4.52 3.19
C THR A 750 -20.01 -3.70 1.89
N THR A 751 -19.10 -3.82 0.92
CA THR A 751 -19.07 -2.94 -0.27
C THR A 751 -19.88 -3.45 -1.47
N GLY A 752 -20.13 -4.76 -1.59
CA GLY A 752 -20.51 -5.37 -2.87
C GLY A 752 -21.50 -6.53 -2.85
N THR A 753 -22.07 -6.91 -1.70
CA THR A 753 -22.87 -8.15 -1.62
C THR A 753 -24.25 -8.03 -2.30
N CYS A 754 -24.42 -8.74 -3.41
CA CYS A 754 -25.70 -8.89 -4.11
C CYS A 754 -26.64 -9.91 -3.42
N PRO A 755 -27.96 -9.87 -3.71
CA PRO A 755 -28.94 -10.82 -3.15
C PRO A 755 -28.68 -12.27 -3.58
N GLY A 756 -29.03 -13.24 -2.72
CA GLY A 756 -28.80 -14.67 -2.97
C GLY A 756 -28.35 -15.42 -1.72
N ASN A 757 -27.42 -16.37 -1.87
CA ASN A 757 -26.91 -17.21 -0.78
C ASN A 757 -25.38 -17.08 -0.61
N PRO A 758 -24.87 -15.95 -0.08
CA PRO A 758 -23.43 -15.78 0.16
C PRO A 758 -22.88 -16.81 1.15
N GLN A 759 -21.64 -17.25 0.91
CA GLN A 759 -20.85 -18.02 1.87
C GLN A 759 -20.33 -17.12 2.98
N ILE A 760 -20.13 -17.68 4.18
CA ILE A 760 -19.56 -16.96 5.32
C ILE A 760 -18.07 -17.24 5.42
N THR A 761 -17.25 -16.19 5.40
CA THR A 761 -15.80 -16.27 5.61
C THR A 761 -15.38 -15.26 6.66
N VAL A 762 -14.55 -15.67 7.61
CA VAL A 762 -14.06 -14.84 8.73
C VAL A 762 -12.55 -14.97 8.85
N MET A 763 -11.88 -13.91 9.30
CA MET A 763 -10.44 -13.93 9.53
C MET A 763 -10.17 -14.32 10.99
N ILE A 764 -9.71 -15.55 11.23
CA ILE A 764 -9.30 -16.03 12.56
C ILE A 764 -7.81 -15.76 12.78
N LYS A 765 -7.39 -15.57 14.02
CA LYS A 765 -6.08 -14.98 14.28
C LYS A 765 -5.48 -15.33 15.64
N ASN A 766 -4.18 -15.60 15.69
CA ASN A 766 -3.42 -15.76 16.93
C ASN A 766 -2.81 -14.41 17.35
N TYR A 767 -3.05 -13.99 18.59
CA TYR A 767 -2.39 -12.82 19.19
C TYR A 767 -1.44 -13.22 20.34
N GLY A 768 -1.38 -14.51 20.70
CA GLY A 768 -0.48 -15.04 21.72
C GLY A 768 0.94 -15.31 21.21
N SER A 769 1.87 -15.47 22.14
CA SER A 769 3.31 -15.69 21.90
C SER A 769 3.68 -17.16 21.60
N LYS A 770 2.72 -18.10 21.62
CA LYS A 770 2.93 -19.51 21.24
C LYS A 770 1.88 -19.99 20.20
N PRO A 771 2.16 -21.07 19.44
CA PRO A 771 1.23 -21.57 18.44
C PRO A 771 -0.03 -22.16 19.07
N ILE A 772 -1.18 -21.92 18.45
CA ILE A 772 -2.50 -22.42 18.87
C ILE A 772 -3.08 -23.36 17.80
N SER A 773 -4.10 -24.15 18.15
CA SER A 773 -4.84 -24.99 17.18
C SER A 773 -6.24 -25.32 17.71
N ASN A 774 -7.08 -25.94 16.88
CA ASN A 774 -8.44 -26.37 17.25
C ASN A 774 -9.34 -25.21 17.74
N ILE A 775 -9.23 -24.07 17.05
CA ILE A 775 -9.92 -22.82 17.36
C ILE A 775 -11.41 -22.97 17.06
N PRO A 776 -12.33 -22.90 18.05
CA PRO A 776 -13.76 -23.07 17.82
C PRO A 776 -14.35 -21.75 17.31
N VAL A 777 -14.91 -21.74 16.09
CA VAL A 777 -15.47 -20.53 15.47
C VAL A 777 -16.99 -20.62 15.44
N LYS A 778 -17.65 -19.56 15.91
CA LYS A 778 -19.11 -19.38 15.88
C LYS A 778 -19.45 -18.09 15.16
N VAL A 779 -20.34 -18.15 14.17
CA VAL A 779 -20.87 -16.95 13.48
C VAL A 779 -22.38 -16.91 13.59
N VAL A 780 -22.90 -15.82 14.15
CA VAL A 780 -24.34 -15.52 14.23
C VAL A 780 -24.66 -14.50 13.13
N ILE A 781 -25.68 -14.76 12.32
CA ILE A 781 -26.18 -13.82 11.31
C ILE A 781 -27.59 -13.39 11.71
N THR A 782 -27.78 -12.08 11.87
CA THR A 782 -29.01 -11.45 12.35
C THR A 782 -29.54 -10.52 11.27
N GLY A 783 -30.77 -10.74 10.81
CA GLY A 783 -31.47 -9.84 9.90
C GLY A 783 -32.28 -8.80 10.69
N PRO A 784 -33.22 -8.08 10.05
CA PRO A 784 -34.06 -7.08 10.72
C PRO A 784 -34.87 -7.64 11.91
N GLY A 785 -34.30 -7.53 13.11
CA GLY A 785 -34.93 -7.92 14.39
C GLY A 785 -34.92 -9.41 14.75
N GLN A 786 -34.28 -10.29 13.97
CA GLN A 786 -34.25 -11.74 14.24
C GLN A 786 -32.95 -12.42 13.78
N THR A 787 -32.51 -13.44 14.52
CA THR A 787 -31.42 -14.33 14.09
C THR A 787 -31.87 -15.16 12.89
N VAL A 788 -31.13 -15.08 11.78
CA VAL A 788 -31.41 -15.77 10.52
C VAL A 788 -30.72 -17.14 10.49
N THR A 789 -29.48 -17.24 10.99
CA THR A 789 -28.79 -18.52 11.16
C THR A 789 -27.65 -18.40 12.18
N THR A 790 -27.09 -19.53 12.61
CA THR A 790 -25.85 -19.59 13.38
C THR A 790 -25.01 -20.78 12.92
N LEU A 791 -23.80 -20.50 12.47
CA LEU A 791 -22.81 -21.49 12.05
C LEU A 791 -21.82 -21.72 13.19
N ASN A 792 -21.42 -22.98 13.43
CA ASN A 792 -20.40 -23.34 14.41
C ASN A 792 -19.48 -24.39 13.77
N GLN A 793 -18.18 -24.12 13.72
CA GLN A 793 -17.19 -25.01 13.11
C GLN A 793 -15.80 -24.76 13.71
N THR A 794 -15.03 -25.81 13.96
CA THR A 794 -13.66 -25.69 14.49
C THR A 794 -12.64 -25.60 13.35
N TYR A 795 -11.72 -24.64 13.43
CA TYR A 795 -10.50 -24.62 12.63
C TYR A 795 -9.46 -25.52 13.30
N SER A 796 -9.20 -26.68 12.70
CA SER A 796 -8.38 -27.75 13.29
C SER A 796 -6.86 -27.59 13.11
N ALA A 797 -6.42 -26.81 12.13
CA ALA A 797 -5.00 -26.59 11.87
C ALA A 797 -4.34 -25.70 12.94
N ALA A 798 -3.00 -25.65 12.91
CA ALA A 798 -2.21 -24.82 13.82
C ALA A 798 -1.96 -23.43 13.23
N LEU A 799 -1.98 -22.40 14.09
CA LEU A 799 -1.84 -20.99 13.75
C LEU A 799 -0.71 -20.39 14.62
N GLN A 800 0.34 -19.87 14.01
CA GLN A 800 1.54 -19.40 14.73
C GLN A 800 1.30 -18.01 15.35
N PRO A 801 2.14 -17.55 16.32
CA PRO A 801 2.09 -16.19 16.84
C PRO A 801 2.06 -15.15 15.71
N GLY A 802 1.08 -14.24 15.76
CA GLY A 802 0.87 -13.21 14.73
C GLY A 802 -0.02 -13.65 13.55
N ASP A 803 -0.06 -14.94 13.22
CA ASP A 803 -0.74 -15.46 12.02
C ASP A 803 -2.25 -15.23 12.03
N GLN A 804 -2.80 -15.10 10.81
CA GLN A 804 -4.24 -15.15 10.54
C GLN A 804 -4.54 -16.03 9.31
N GLU A 805 -5.75 -16.61 9.27
CA GLU A 805 -6.23 -17.40 8.12
C GLU A 805 -7.73 -17.10 7.86
N ALA A 806 -8.11 -17.05 6.58
CA ALA A 806 -9.48 -16.79 6.15
C ALA A 806 -10.33 -18.08 6.20
N PHE A 807 -10.99 -18.34 7.33
CA PHE A 807 -11.81 -19.52 7.54
C PHE A 807 -13.20 -19.35 6.92
N THR A 808 -13.48 -20.12 5.86
CA THR A 808 -14.82 -20.20 5.26
C THR A 808 -15.61 -21.32 5.94
N LEU A 809 -16.76 -20.98 6.52
CA LEU A 809 -17.61 -21.93 7.23
C LEU A 809 -18.56 -22.64 6.25
N ASN A 810 -18.88 -23.90 6.53
CA ASN A 810 -19.83 -24.70 5.78
C ASN A 810 -21.27 -24.18 6.00
N GLY A 811 -21.70 -23.19 5.21
CA GLY A 811 -23.06 -22.65 5.30
C GLY A 811 -23.30 -21.39 4.46
N SER A 812 -24.56 -20.98 4.40
CA SER A 812 -25.01 -19.69 3.84
C SER A 812 -26.27 -19.22 4.55
N PHE A 813 -26.69 -17.99 4.27
CA PHE A 813 -28.02 -17.47 4.59
C PHE A 813 -28.63 -16.84 3.34
N THR A 814 -29.96 -16.68 3.30
CA THR A 814 -30.62 -16.00 2.18
C THR A 814 -30.59 -14.48 2.40
N ALA A 815 -29.76 -13.81 1.62
CA ALA A 815 -29.59 -12.37 1.55
C ALA A 815 -30.66 -11.71 0.65
N VAL A 816 -31.48 -10.84 1.23
CA VAL A 816 -32.58 -10.12 0.56
C VAL A 816 -32.14 -8.73 0.14
N ALA A 817 -32.51 -8.30 -1.07
CA ALA A 817 -32.18 -6.98 -1.62
C ALA A 817 -32.62 -5.83 -0.70
N GLY A 818 -31.72 -4.88 -0.44
CA GLY A 818 -31.94 -3.71 0.43
C GLY A 818 -32.05 -4.04 1.91
N ALA A 819 -31.99 -5.31 2.32
CA ALA A 819 -31.98 -5.69 3.73
C ALA A 819 -30.58 -5.55 4.33
N VAL A 820 -30.55 -5.23 5.62
CA VAL A 820 -29.33 -5.08 6.42
C VAL A 820 -29.19 -6.29 7.33
N TYR A 821 -27.99 -6.87 7.39
CA TYR A 821 -27.66 -8.01 8.24
C TYR A 821 -26.47 -7.67 9.13
N THR A 822 -26.60 -7.91 10.43
CA THR A 822 -25.48 -7.87 11.37
C THR A 822 -24.91 -9.27 11.52
N ILE A 823 -23.61 -9.40 11.31
CA ILE A 823 -22.85 -10.65 11.37
C ILE A 823 -21.87 -10.54 12.52
N THR A 824 -21.99 -11.42 13.50
CA THR A 824 -21.10 -11.49 14.67
C THR A 824 -20.35 -12.81 14.64
N ALA A 825 -19.05 -12.73 14.39
CA ALA A 825 -18.12 -13.85 14.42
C ALA A 825 -17.38 -13.86 15.76
N SER A 826 -17.20 -15.04 16.37
CA SER A 826 -16.58 -15.19 17.69
C SER A 826 -15.84 -16.52 17.84
N THR A 827 -14.95 -16.56 18.82
CA THR A 827 -14.10 -17.69 19.20
C THR A 827 -14.00 -17.78 20.71
N ASN A 828 -13.61 -18.95 21.23
CA ASN A 828 -13.46 -19.21 22.66
C ASN A 828 -12.49 -20.40 22.87
N LEU A 829 -11.20 -20.17 22.64
CA LEU A 829 -10.16 -21.20 22.82
C LEU A 829 -9.90 -21.47 24.31
N GLY A 830 -9.60 -22.72 24.66
CA GLY A 830 -9.23 -23.08 26.04
C GLY A 830 -7.88 -22.51 26.45
N ASN A 831 -7.80 -21.95 27.67
CA ASN A 831 -6.63 -21.25 28.24
C ASN A 831 -6.23 -19.95 27.53
N ASP A 832 -7.14 -19.37 26.75
CA ASP A 832 -7.05 -17.99 26.29
C ASP A 832 -7.52 -17.03 27.42
N PRO A 833 -6.69 -16.10 27.92
CA PRO A 833 -7.09 -15.13 28.94
C PRO A 833 -7.59 -13.81 28.37
N ILE A 834 -7.43 -13.54 27.07
CA ILE A 834 -7.75 -12.26 26.43
C ILE A 834 -9.04 -12.44 25.63
N SER A 835 -10.14 -11.86 26.11
CA SER A 835 -11.45 -12.03 25.46
C SER A 835 -11.90 -10.82 24.63
N THR A 836 -11.15 -9.71 24.66
CA THR A 836 -11.49 -8.43 24.03
C THR A 836 -11.38 -8.43 22.50
N ASN A 837 -10.58 -9.34 21.96
CA ASN A 837 -10.34 -9.61 20.54
C ASN A 837 -11.05 -10.88 20.03
N ASN A 838 -11.76 -11.61 20.90
CA ASN A 838 -12.42 -12.88 20.57
C ASN A 838 -13.77 -12.75 19.86
N GLN A 839 -14.10 -11.54 19.38
CA GLN A 839 -15.29 -11.26 18.60
C GLN A 839 -15.05 -10.13 17.59
N ALA A 840 -15.57 -10.29 16.37
CA ALA A 840 -15.75 -9.21 15.41
C ALA A 840 -17.23 -9.13 15.01
N THR A 841 -17.77 -7.93 14.85
CA THR A 841 -19.14 -7.70 14.38
C THR A 841 -19.16 -6.67 13.26
N GLU A 842 -19.75 -7.03 12.14
CA GLU A 842 -19.93 -6.15 10.97
C GLU A 842 -21.40 -6.09 10.57
N THR A 843 -21.77 -5.03 9.84
CA THR A 843 -23.13 -4.83 9.35
C THR A 843 -23.11 -4.62 7.85
N VAL A 844 -23.70 -5.55 7.12
CA VAL A 844 -23.68 -5.63 5.66
C VAL A 844 -25.05 -5.24 5.11
N THR A 845 -25.08 -4.26 4.22
CA THR A 845 -26.27 -3.92 3.43
C THR A 845 -26.22 -4.71 2.13
N ILE A 846 -27.30 -5.42 1.79
CA ILE A 846 -27.37 -6.18 0.55
C ILE A 846 -27.82 -5.25 -0.57
N ASN A 847 -27.03 -5.17 -1.64
CA ASN A 847 -27.27 -4.24 -2.75
C ASN A 847 -28.61 -4.49 -3.44
N THR A 848 -29.32 -3.41 -3.77
CA THR A 848 -30.53 -3.47 -4.61
C THR A 848 -30.13 -3.70 -6.08
N PRO A 849 -30.77 -4.64 -6.81
CA PRO A 849 -30.49 -4.85 -8.23
C PRO A 849 -30.66 -3.58 -9.08
N SER A 850 -29.66 -3.28 -9.91
CA SER A 850 -29.63 -2.09 -10.76
C SER A 850 -30.77 -2.10 -11.79
N THR A 851 -31.33 -0.93 -12.09
CA THR A 851 -32.45 -0.78 -13.04
C THR A 851 -31.98 -0.25 -14.39
N ILE A 852 -32.59 -0.75 -15.47
CA ILE A 852 -32.35 -0.29 -16.84
C ILE A 852 -33.44 0.72 -17.22
N THR A 853 -33.05 1.85 -17.79
CA THR A 853 -33.95 2.96 -18.18
C THR A 853 -33.52 3.59 -19.52
N ASN A 854 -34.38 4.47 -20.06
CA ASN A 854 -34.11 5.28 -21.27
C ASN A 854 -33.64 4.47 -22.50
N LEU A 855 -34.16 3.25 -22.66
CA LEU A 855 -33.81 2.37 -23.78
C LEU A 855 -34.32 2.91 -25.11
N SER A 856 -33.44 2.91 -26.12
CA SER A 856 -33.75 3.26 -27.50
C SER A 856 -32.89 2.47 -28.49
N ALA A 857 -33.45 2.20 -29.67
CA ALA A 857 -32.77 1.54 -30.78
C ALA A 857 -33.20 2.21 -32.09
N TYR A 858 -32.23 2.57 -32.94
CA TYR A 858 -32.45 3.30 -34.18
C TYR A 858 -31.64 2.69 -35.34
N TYR A 859 -32.05 2.92 -36.59
CA TYR A 859 -31.27 2.59 -37.79
C TYR A 859 -30.71 3.85 -38.44
N CYS A 860 -29.38 3.95 -38.55
CA CYS A 860 -28.68 5.08 -39.11
C CYS A 860 -28.51 4.88 -40.63
N ASN A 861 -29.38 5.48 -41.42
CA ASN A 861 -29.39 5.38 -42.88
C ASN A 861 -28.10 5.86 -43.55
N ASN A 862 -27.39 6.82 -42.93
CA ASN A 862 -26.08 7.29 -43.41
C ASN A 862 -24.98 6.22 -43.30
N ASN A 863 -24.88 5.57 -42.14
CA ASN A 863 -23.83 4.60 -41.83
C ASN A 863 -24.24 3.14 -42.04
N LYS A 864 -25.51 2.90 -42.41
CA LYS A 864 -26.15 1.59 -42.66
C LYS A 864 -26.04 0.60 -41.49
N ASN A 865 -26.00 1.12 -40.27
CA ASN A 865 -25.87 0.38 -39.02
C ASN A 865 -26.97 0.78 -38.03
N TYR A 866 -27.06 0.07 -36.91
CA TYR A 866 -28.02 0.33 -35.85
C TYR A 866 -27.31 0.94 -34.64
N GLN A 867 -27.97 1.89 -33.98
CA GLN A 867 -27.50 2.52 -32.76
C GLN A 867 -28.43 2.16 -31.61
N LEU A 868 -27.87 1.60 -30.54
CA LEU A 868 -28.58 1.16 -29.34
C LEU A 868 -28.13 2.04 -28.16
N SER A 869 -29.03 2.44 -27.28
CA SER A 869 -28.69 3.29 -26.13
C SER A 869 -29.62 3.04 -24.96
N GLY A 870 -29.11 3.23 -23.75
CA GLY A 870 -29.83 3.13 -22.48
C GLY A 870 -29.03 3.69 -21.32
N LEU A 871 -29.61 3.68 -20.12
CA LEU A 871 -28.96 4.06 -18.87
C LEU A 871 -29.14 2.95 -17.82
N GLY A 872 -28.13 2.76 -16.98
CA GLY A 872 -28.12 1.81 -15.88
C GLY A 872 -26.85 1.99 -15.05
N ASP A 873 -26.84 1.44 -13.84
CA ASP A 873 -25.67 1.44 -12.95
C ASP A 873 -24.81 0.19 -13.22
N GLY A 874 -23.69 0.39 -13.93
CA GLY A 874 -22.77 -0.65 -14.39
C GLY A 874 -22.73 -0.80 -15.92
N GLU A 875 -22.34 -1.98 -16.40
CA GLU A 875 -22.14 -2.25 -17.84
C GLU A 875 -23.46 -2.67 -18.51
N LEU A 876 -23.89 -1.90 -19.53
CA LEU A 876 -25.09 -2.17 -20.31
C LEU A 876 -24.76 -3.15 -21.45
N LEU A 877 -25.53 -4.23 -21.56
CA LEU A 877 -25.24 -5.37 -22.43
C LEU A 877 -26.37 -5.62 -23.43
N TRP A 878 -26.04 -5.90 -24.68
CA TRP A 878 -27.02 -6.03 -25.77
C TRP A 878 -27.07 -7.45 -26.33
N TYR A 879 -28.30 -7.94 -26.50
CA TYR A 879 -28.67 -9.29 -26.92
C TYR A 879 -29.69 -9.22 -28.07
N GLN A 880 -29.68 -10.17 -29.01
CA GLN A 880 -30.66 -10.21 -30.11
C GLN A 880 -31.95 -10.93 -29.71
N HIS A 881 -31.85 -11.86 -28.75
CA HIS A 881 -32.97 -12.59 -28.18
C HIS A 881 -32.83 -12.69 -26.65
N VAL A 882 -33.96 -12.73 -25.93
CA VAL A 882 -34.00 -12.67 -24.46
C VAL A 882 -33.19 -13.79 -23.77
N ALA A 883 -33.06 -14.95 -24.42
CA ALA A 883 -32.37 -16.13 -23.89
C ALA A 883 -30.88 -16.23 -24.27
N ASP A 884 -30.30 -15.25 -24.98
CA ASP A 884 -28.89 -15.28 -25.42
C ASP A 884 -27.93 -15.29 -24.22
N THR A 885 -27.03 -16.26 -24.12
CA THR A 885 -26.08 -16.34 -22.98
C THR A 885 -24.89 -15.38 -23.11
N ILE A 886 -24.61 -14.88 -24.32
CA ILE A 886 -23.45 -14.04 -24.63
C ILE A 886 -23.95 -12.76 -25.34
N PRO A 887 -23.57 -11.55 -24.89
CA PRO A 887 -23.97 -10.32 -25.55
C PRO A 887 -23.20 -10.12 -26.87
N PHE A 888 -23.88 -9.57 -27.88
CA PHE A 888 -23.27 -9.26 -29.18
C PHE A 888 -22.68 -7.84 -29.23
N ALA A 889 -23.14 -6.95 -28.34
CA ALA A 889 -22.59 -5.62 -28.12
C ALA A 889 -22.80 -5.17 -26.66
N PHE A 890 -22.20 -4.03 -26.29
CA PHE A 890 -22.17 -3.48 -24.93
C PHE A 890 -21.98 -1.95 -24.99
N GLY A 891 -22.15 -1.27 -23.87
CA GLY A 891 -22.05 0.19 -23.74
C GLY A 891 -23.27 0.97 -24.28
N SER A 892 -23.18 2.31 -24.19
CA SER A 892 -24.24 3.25 -24.59
C SER A 892 -23.61 4.59 -25.02
N PRO A 893 -23.75 5.04 -26.29
CA PRO A 893 -24.39 4.35 -27.41
C PRO A 893 -23.54 3.19 -27.96
N ALA A 894 -24.13 2.00 -28.09
CA ALA A 894 -23.55 0.90 -28.86
C ALA A 894 -23.91 1.04 -30.35
N THR A 895 -22.99 0.69 -31.25
CA THR A 895 -23.23 0.73 -32.71
C THR A 895 -22.96 -0.64 -33.32
N VAL A 896 -23.94 -1.20 -34.03
CA VAL A 896 -23.96 -2.62 -34.45
C VAL A 896 -24.45 -2.79 -35.90
N ALA A 897 -23.99 -3.83 -36.59
CA ALA A 897 -24.43 -4.13 -37.96
C ALA A 897 -25.59 -5.13 -38.03
N GLN A 898 -25.80 -5.89 -36.94
CA GLN A 898 -26.77 -6.97 -36.82
C GLN A 898 -28.19 -6.39 -36.67
N ALA A 899 -29.10 -6.82 -37.54
CA ALA A 899 -30.51 -6.41 -37.49
C ALA A 899 -31.25 -6.96 -36.23
N PRO A 900 -32.32 -6.29 -35.77
CA PRO A 900 -33.14 -6.79 -34.67
C PRO A 900 -33.94 -8.04 -35.08
N ILE A 901 -34.24 -8.91 -34.12
CA ILE A 901 -35.15 -10.04 -34.32
C ILE A 901 -36.56 -9.57 -33.92
N ASN A 902 -37.56 -9.80 -34.78
CA ASN A 902 -38.94 -9.32 -34.58
C ASN A 902 -39.02 -7.82 -34.21
N ASN A 903 -38.22 -7.00 -34.90
CA ASN A 903 -38.09 -5.55 -34.67
C ASN A 903 -37.63 -5.15 -33.25
N SER A 904 -37.04 -6.06 -32.46
CA SER A 904 -36.52 -5.77 -31.13
C SER A 904 -35.09 -6.27 -30.90
N TYR A 905 -34.42 -5.65 -29.92
CA TYR A 905 -33.24 -6.17 -29.21
C TYR A 905 -33.59 -6.30 -27.72
N TYR A 906 -32.67 -6.85 -26.91
CA TYR A 906 -32.81 -6.93 -25.46
C TYR A 906 -31.60 -6.31 -24.77
N ALA A 907 -31.86 -5.46 -23.78
CA ALA A 907 -30.85 -4.88 -22.90
C ALA A 907 -30.78 -5.67 -21.58
N GLY A 908 -29.58 -6.07 -21.22
CA GLY A 908 -29.18 -6.49 -19.88
C GLY A 908 -28.25 -5.47 -19.23
N LEU A 909 -27.95 -5.66 -17.95
CA LEU A 909 -27.11 -4.79 -17.15
C LEU A 909 -26.43 -5.64 -16.08
N ASN A 910 -25.10 -5.67 -16.08
CA ASN A 910 -24.27 -6.53 -15.22
C ASN A 910 -24.62 -8.04 -15.27
N ASP A 911 -25.28 -8.53 -16.32
CA ASP A 911 -25.83 -9.90 -16.41
C ASP A 911 -24.99 -10.87 -17.25
N PHE A 912 -23.86 -10.44 -17.83
CA PHE A 912 -22.94 -11.37 -18.49
C PHE A 912 -22.38 -12.38 -17.50
N LYS A 913 -22.53 -13.67 -17.82
CA LYS A 913 -21.92 -14.81 -17.14
C LYS A 913 -21.49 -15.82 -18.20
N GLY A 914 -20.32 -16.41 -18.03
CA GLY A 914 -19.70 -17.22 -19.08
C GLY A 914 -18.69 -18.25 -18.58
N SER A 915 -18.23 -19.10 -19.51
CA SER A 915 -17.16 -20.06 -19.30
C SER A 915 -16.26 -20.05 -20.54
N ILE A 916 -14.95 -19.99 -20.35
CA ILE A 916 -13.97 -19.85 -21.44
C ILE A 916 -12.78 -20.79 -21.26
N GLY A 917 -12.13 -21.14 -22.37
CA GLY A 917 -11.02 -22.09 -22.42
C GLY A 917 -11.47 -23.56 -22.38
N PRO A 918 -10.52 -24.51 -22.45
CA PRO A 918 -10.79 -25.94 -22.30
C PRO A 918 -11.38 -26.25 -20.91
N ALA A 919 -12.43 -27.09 -20.86
CA ALA A 919 -13.11 -27.43 -19.60
C ALA A 919 -12.28 -28.32 -18.65
N THR A 920 -11.32 -29.08 -19.19
CA THR A 920 -10.43 -29.98 -18.44
C THR A 920 -9.06 -30.05 -19.12
N LYS A 921 -8.03 -30.53 -18.41
CA LYS A 921 -6.69 -30.75 -19.00
C LYS A 921 -6.69 -31.74 -20.16
N TYR A 922 -7.65 -32.66 -20.19
CA TYR A 922 -7.86 -33.67 -21.23
C TYR A 922 -8.18 -33.12 -22.63
N ALA A 923 -8.32 -31.80 -22.77
CA ALA A 923 -8.32 -31.14 -24.08
C ALA A 923 -6.98 -31.26 -24.83
N PHE A 924 -5.89 -31.58 -24.12
CA PHE A 924 -4.55 -31.76 -24.69
C PHE A 924 -3.96 -33.11 -24.24
N SER A 925 -2.99 -33.64 -25.00
CA SER A 925 -2.49 -35.01 -24.84
C SER A 925 -1.24 -35.16 -23.95
N GLY A 926 -0.73 -34.06 -23.38
CA GLY A 926 0.42 -34.08 -22.50
C GLY A 926 0.68 -32.76 -21.79
N GLY A 927 1.30 -32.88 -20.61
CA GLY A 927 1.65 -31.80 -19.70
C GLY A 927 2.44 -32.28 -18.49
N GLY A 928 2.41 -31.51 -17.42
CA GLY A 928 3.06 -31.83 -16.15
C GLY A 928 2.87 -30.72 -15.12
N TYR A 929 3.27 -30.96 -13.88
CA TYR A 929 3.10 -30.04 -12.76
C TYR A 929 4.44 -29.43 -12.34
N ASN A 930 4.47 -28.12 -12.07
CA ASN A 930 5.64 -27.42 -11.52
C ASN A 930 5.23 -26.02 -11.02
N GLN A 931 6.19 -25.26 -10.50
CA GLN A 931 6.11 -23.82 -10.25
C GLN A 931 6.40 -23.04 -11.55
N PHE A 932 5.47 -23.09 -12.49
CA PHE A 932 5.64 -22.42 -13.78
C PHE A 932 5.36 -20.90 -13.65
N THR A 933 6.33 -20.06 -13.97
CA THR A 933 6.22 -18.59 -13.91
C THR A 933 5.81 -17.81 -15.19
N PRO A 934 5.50 -18.41 -16.37
CA PRO A 934 4.98 -17.62 -17.50
C PRO A 934 3.57 -17.08 -17.21
N TYR A 935 3.29 -15.89 -17.76
CA TYR A 935 2.01 -15.21 -17.62
C TYR A 935 1.07 -15.51 -18.79
N VAL A 936 -0.23 -15.50 -18.50
CA VAL A 936 -1.30 -15.65 -19.49
C VAL A 936 -1.69 -14.27 -19.99
N ASN A 937 -1.73 -14.08 -21.31
CA ASN A 937 -2.22 -12.86 -21.93
C ASN A 937 -3.74 -12.96 -22.08
N ILE A 938 -4.46 -12.00 -21.51
CA ILE A 938 -5.92 -11.91 -21.62
C ILE A 938 -6.31 -10.49 -22.04
N SER A 939 -7.47 -10.35 -22.68
CA SER A 939 -8.04 -9.04 -22.98
C SER A 939 -9.54 -9.04 -22.78
N THR A 940 -10.09 -7.88 -22.43
CA THR A 940 -11.53 -7.70 -22.27
C THR A 940 -11.98 -6.35 -22.79
N ARG A 941 -13.25 -6.25 -23.19
CA ARG A 941 -13.85 -5.03 -23.73
C ARG A 941 -14.83 -4.33 -22.78
N ILE A 942 -15.07 -4.92 -21.61
CA ILE A 942 -15.93 -4.43 -20.53
C ILE A 942 -15.30 -4.83 -19.19
N PRO A 943 -15.71 -4.26 -18.05
CA PRO A 943 -15.30 -4.78 -16.74
C PRO A 943 -15.75 -6.23 -16.52
N VAL A 944 -14.85 -7.10 -16.04
CA VAL A 944 -15.10 -8.55 -15.85
C VAL A 944 -14.44 -9.06 -14.56
N ILE A 945 -15.14 -9.89 -13.80
CA ILE A 945 -14.58 -10.70 -12.71
C ILE A 945 -14.30 -12.12 -13.21
N ILE A 946 -13.05 -12.57 -13.08
CA ILE A 946 -12.66 -13.98 -13.16
C ILE A 946 -13.11 -14.63 -11.84
N LYS A 947 -14.26 -15.30 -11.86
CA LYS A 947 -14.93 -15.78 -10.65
C LYS A 947 -14.27 -17.03 -10.07
N SER A 948 -13.93 -18.00 -10.92
CA SER A 948 -13.29 -19.26 -10.52
C SER A 948 -12.65 -19.97 -11.71
N ALA A 949 -11.76 -20.93 -11.43
CA ALA A 949 -11.18 -21.82 -12.43
C ALA A 949 -11.06 -23.24 -11.88
N ARG A 950 -11.12 -24.25 -12.75
CA ARG A 950 -10.60 -25.59 -12.45
C ARG A 950 -9.09 -25.57 -12.56
N LEU A 951 -8.42 -25.89 -11.46
CA LEU A 951 -6.97 -26.01 -11.37
C LEU A 951 -6.61 -27.47 -11.03
N TYR A 952 -5.46 -27.91 -11.51
CA TYR A 952 -4.92 -29.25 -11.29
C TYR A 952 -3.62 -29.10 -10.50
N ILE A 953 -3.63 -29.62 -9.26
CA ILE A 953 -2.65 -29.30 -8.23
C ILE A 953 -1.82 -30.54 -7.94
N GLY A 954 -0.53 -30.48 -8.26
CA GLY A 954 0.39 -31.62 -8.17
C GLY A 954 0.90 -31.86 -6.75
N ASN A 955 0.97 -30.79 -5.96
CA ASN A 955 1.29 -30.79 -4.54
C ASN A 955 0.68 -29.54 -3.88
N SER A 956 0.21 -29.67 -2.64
CA SER A 956 -0.50 -28.61 -1.90
C SER A 956 0.39 -27.39 -1.60
N GLY A 957 -0.25 -26.24 -1.40
CA GLY A 957 0.37 -24.98 -0.98
C GLY A 957 -0.41 -23.75 -1.44
N LYS A 958 -0.02 -22.56 -0.99
CA LYS A 958 -0.62 -21.28 -1.41
C LYS A 958 -0.14 -20.89 -2.81
N ILE A 959 -1.10 -20.52 -3.66
CA ILE A 959 -0.89 -19.97 -5.01
C ILE A 959 -1.56 -18.61 -5.08
N THR A 960 -0.77 -17.59 -5.41
CA THR A 960 -1.23 -16.22 -5.64
C THR A 960 -1.34 -15.96 -7.13
N PHE A 961 -2.46 -15.37 -7.54
CA PHE A 961 -2.72 -14.92 -8.90
C PHE A 961 -2.84 -13.39 -8.91
N ASN A 962 -2.11 -12.72 -9.81
CA ASN A 962 -2.22 -11.27 -9.99
C ASN A 962 -2.65 -10.97 -11.42
N VAL A 963 -3.63 -10.07 -11.56
CA VAL A 963 -4.00 -9.42 -12.83
C VAL A 963 -3.30 -8.08 -12.88
N ALA A 964 -2.42 -7.88 -13.85
CA ALA A 964 -1.82 -6.59 -14.17
C ALA A 964 -2.38 -6.02 -15.47
N ASN A 965 -2.54 -4.71 -15.56
CA ASN A 965 -3.01 -4.01 -16.77
C ASN A 965 -1.88 -3.82 -17.79
N GLY A 966 -2.20 -3.23 -18.95
CA GLY A 966 -1.25 -2.98 -20.03
C GLY A 966 -0.04 -2.10 -19.66
N ASN A 967 -0.07 -1.41 -18.52
CA ASN A 967 1.03 -0.60 -17.98
C ASN A 967 1.85 -1.36 -16.91
N GLY A 968 1.58 -2.64 -16.67
CA GLY A 968 2.25 -3.46 -15.65
C GLY A 968 1.69 -3.32 -14.22
N GLN A 969 0.85 -2.32 -13.95
CA GLN A 969 0.20 -2.13 -12.66
C GLN A 969 -0.74 -3.29 -12.33
N VAL A 970 -0.53 -3.94 -11.18
CA VAL A 970 -1.47 -4.92 -10.61
C VAL A 970 -2.78 -4.24 -10.22
N VAL A 971 -3.89 -4.70 -10.79
CA VAL A 971 -5.25 -4.17 -10.54
C VAL A 971 -6.10 -5.10 -9.68
N SER A 972 -5.73 -6.38 -9.55
CA SER A 972 -6.42 -7.34 -8.67
C SER A 972 -5.52 -8.53 -8.35
N THR A 973 -5.57 -8.99 -7.11
CA THR A 973 -4.79 -10.13 -6.59
C THR A 973 -5.68 -11.05 -5.78
N THR A 974 -5.41 -12.34 -5.82
CA THR A 974 -6.06 -13.35 -4.97
C THR A 974 -5.05 -14.43 -4.59
N THR A 975 -5.07 -14.87 -3.33
CA THR A 975 -4.23 -15.98 -2.84
C THR A 975 -5.13 -17.11 -2.37
N ILE A 976 -5.02 -18.26 -3.01
CA ILE A 976 -5.77 -19.47 -2.64
C ILE A 976 -4.85 -20.49 -1.98
N ASN A 977 -5.31 -21.09 -0.90
CA ASN A 977 -4.65 -22.23 -0.27
C ASN A 977 -5.08 -23.50 -1.01
N THR A 978 -4.18 -24.08 -1.82
CA THR A 978 -4.51 -25.20 -2.72
C THR A 978 -4.19 -26.55 -2.09
N VAL A 979 -5.14 -27.48 -2.23
CA VAL A 979 -4.97 -28.89 -1.86
C VAL A 979 -4.64 -29.67 -3.14
N ALA A 980 -3.68 -30.58 -3.05
CA ALA A 980 -3.34 -31.47 -4.15
C ALA A 980 -4.54 -32.28 -4.66
N THR A 981 -4.66 -32.35 -5.98
CA THR A 981 -5.70 -33.13 -6.68
C THR A 981 -5.11 -34.34 -7.40
N ARG A 982 -3.78 -34.35 -7.59
CA ARG A 982 -2.96 -35.47 -8.05
C ARG A 982 -2.99 -36.63 -7.05
N THR A 983 -3.07 -37.87 -7.54
CA THR A 983 -3.21 -39.09 -6.71
C THR A 983 -2.01 -39.35 -5.80
N ASN A 984 -0.81 -38.91 -6.22
CA ASN A 984 0.42 -39.02 -5.44
C ASN A 984 1.13 -37.65 -5.39
N PRO A 985 0.86 -36.82 -4.35
CA PRO A 985 1.46 -35.49 -4.24
C PRO A 985 2.90 -35.52 -3.76
N THR A 986 3.75 -34.71 -4.40
CA THR A 986 5.19 -34.55 -4.09
C THR A 986 5.66 -33.16 -4.54
N PRO A 987 6.43 -32.40 -3.74
CA PRO A 987 6.98 -31.12 -4.18
C PRO A 987 7.85 -31.22 -5.44
N GLY A 988 7.96 -30.12 -6.19
CA GLY A 988 8.83 -29.99 -7.37
C GLY A 988 8.23 -30.50 -8.69
N PRO A 989 9.04 -30.67 -9.75
CA PRO A 989 8.54 -31.06 -11.08
C PRO A 989 7.98 -32.47 -11.11
N GLN A 990 6.73 -32.64 -11.57
CA GLN A 990 6.06 -33.94 -11.67
C GLN A 990 5.52 -34.20 -13.08
N ALA A 991 5.60 -35.46 -13.53
CA ALA A 991 4.91 -35.91 -14.74
C ALA A 991 3.38 -35.84 -14.56
N ASP A 992 2.65 -35.79 -15.69
CA ASP A 992 1.20 -35.84 -15.72
C ASP A 992 0.63 -37.04 -14.93
N ASP A 993 -0.54 -36.85 -14.34
CA ASP A 993 -1.34 -37.88 -13.71
C ASP A 993 -2.68 -37.96 -14.47
N PRO A 994 -2.87 -38.92 -15.37
CA PRO A 994 -4.10 -39.04 -16.15
C PRO A 994 -5.38 -39.18 -15.31
N SER A 995 -5.29 -39.56 -14.03
CA SER A 995 -6.43 -39.72 -13.14
C SER A 995 -6.87 -38.44 -12.40
N ASP A 996 -6.00 -37.44 -12.30
CA ASP A 996 -6.28 -36.18 -11.61
C ASP A 996 -7.41 -35.38 -12.29
N GLN A 997 -8.51 -35.18 -11.56
CA GLN A 997 -9.70 -34.45 -12.02
C GLN A 997 -9.63 -32.93 -11.81
N GLY A 998 -8.70 -32.44 -11.00
CA GLY A 998 -8.62 -31.04 -10.58
C GLY A 998 -9.77 -30.62 -9.67
N ALA A 999 -9.63 -29.44 -9.06
CA ALA A 999 -10.62 -28.82 -8.19
C ALA A 999 -10.97 -27.41 -8.68
N VAL A 1000 -12.19 -26.96 -8.39
CA VAL A 1000 -12.64 -25.61 -8.75
C VAL A 1000 -12.33 -24.67 -7.60
N TYR A 1001 -11.46 -23.69 -7.86
CA TYR A 1001 -11.06 -22.69 -6.88
C TYR A 1001 -11.72 -21.34 -7.19
N PRO A 1002 -12.30 -20.64 -6.19
CA PRO A 1002 -12.74 -19.26 -6.35
C PRO A 1002 -11.51 -18.36 -6.50
N LEU A 1003 -11.55 -17.43 -7.45
CA LEU A 1003 -10.46 -16.48 -7.71
C LEU A 1003 -10.92 -15.05 -7.39
N ASN A 1004 -12.09 -14.63 -7.89
CA ASN A 1004 -12.67 -13.30 -7.70
C ASN A 1004 -11.82 -12.13 -8.24
N LEU A 1005 -10.91 -12.38 -9.19
CA LEU A 1005 -10.02 -11.35 -9.74
C LEU A 1005 -10.79 -10.38 -10.65
N LEU A 1006 -10.68 -9.08 -10.39
CA LEU A 1006 -11.34 -8.02 -11.15
C LEU A 1006 -10.42 -7.48 -12.27
N LEU A 1007 -10.94 -7.45 -13.49
CA LEU A 1007 -10.46 -6.59 -14.57
C LEU A 1007 -11.39 -5.36 -14.59
N PRO A 1008 -10.95 -4.18 -14.13
CA PRO A 1008 -11.86 -3.06 -13.85
C PRO A 1008 -12.30 -2.27 -15.09
N ALA A 1009 -11.68 -2.49 -16.26
CA ALA A 1009 -11.94 -1.73 -17.48
C ALA A 1009 -11.70 -2.56 -18.75
N ALA A 1010 -12.05 -2.00 -19.90
CA ALA A 1010 -11.62 -2.52 -21.20
C ALA A 1010 -10.10 -2.37 -21.37
N GLY A 1011 -9.41 -3.42 -21.82
CA GLY A 1011 -7.96 -3.39 -22.01
C GLY A 1011 -7.33 -4.77 -22.22
N ALA A 1012 -6.01 -4.76 -22.43
CA ALA A 1012 -5.16 -5.94 -22.32
C ALA A 1012 -4.62 -6.06 -20.89
N TYR A 1013 -4.49 -7.29 -20.40
CA TYR A 1013 -4.03 -7.63 -19.06
C TYR A 1013 -3.12 -8.86 -19.10
N THR A 1014 -2.21 -8.96 -18.15
CA THR A 1014 -1.44 -10.19 -17.90
C THR A 1014 -1.90 -10.83 -16.59
N LEU A 1015 -2.04 -12.15 -16.60
CA LEU A 1015 -2.41 -12.95 -15.43
C LEU A 1015 -1.19 -13.80 -15.03
N THR A 1016 -0.51 -13.35 -13.97
CA THR A 1016 0.70 -13.97 -13.43
C THR A 1016 0.36 -14.96 -12.30
N VAL A 1017 1.26 -15.91 -12.03
CA VAL A 1017 1.13 -16.86 -10.91
C VAL A 1017 2.41 -16.86 -10.07
N VAL A 1018 2.24 -16.78 -8.76
CA VAL A 1018 3.30 -16.87 -7.74
C VAL A 1018 2.95 -18.01 -6.79
N PHE A 1019 3.95 -18.79 -6.38
CA PHE A 1019 3.79 -20.01 -5.58
C PHE A 1019 4.50 -19.86 -4.24
N ASP A 1020 4.01 -20.51 -3.19
CA ASP A 1020 4.91 -20.95 -2.12
C ASP A 1020 5.89 -22.02 -2.61
N SER A 1021 6.88 -22.40 -1.79
CA SER A 1021 7.94 -23.31 -2.21
C SER A 1021 7.50 -24.76 -2.46
N THR A 1022 6.22 -25.11 -2.24
CA THR A 1022 5.70 -26.48 -2.38
C THR A 1022 4.49 -26.63 -3.31
N ALA A 1023 3.74 -25.56 -3.57
CA ALA A 1023 2.61 -25.62 -4.50
C ALA A 1023 3.08 -25.90 -5.93
N THR A 1024 2.46 -26.87 -6.61
CA THR A 1024 2.75 -27.17 -8.03
C THR A 1024 1.45 -27.23 -8.84
N ILE A 1025 1.46 -26.64 -10.03
CA ILE A 1025 0.27 -26.51 -10.89
C ILE A 1025 0.52 -27.12 -12.26
N TYR A 1026 -0.51 -27.72 -12.86
CA TYR A 1026 -0.44 -28.31 -14.19
C TYR A 1026 -0.35 -27.26 -15.31
N ARG A 1027 0.57 -27.45 -16.25
CA ARG A 1027 0.48 -26.88 -17.61
C ARG A 1027 0.34 -28.00 -18.63
N SER A 1028 -0.31 -27.70 -19.76
CA SER A 1028 -0.09 -28.48 -20.98
C SER A 1028 1.21 -28.03 -21.67
N ASN A 1029 1.93 -28.97 -22.27
CA ASN A 1029 3.09 -28.75 -23.13
C ASN A 1029 2.96 -29.42 -24.51
N THR A 1030 1.72 -29.70 -24.92
CA THR A 1030 1.37 -30.25 -26.23
C THR A 1030 0.51 -29.25 -27.00
N GLY A 1031 0.68 -29.18 -28.32
CA GLY A 1031 0.24 -28.05 -29.16
C GLY A 1031 -1.23 -27.62 -28.98
N VAL A 1032 -1.43 -26.34 -28.68
CA VAL A 1032 -2.73 -25.76 -28.31
C VAL A 1032 -3.51 -25.31 -29.54
N SER A 1033 -4.40 -26.17 -30.00
CA SER A 1033 -5.43 -25.88 -30.99
C SER A 1033 -6.58 -25.05 -30.40
N GLY A 1034 -6.35 -23.75 -30.14
CA GLY A 1034 -7.44 -22.87 -29.71
C GLY A 1034 -7.14 -21.39 -29.43
N TYR A 1035 -5.87 -20.95 -29.33
CA TYR A 1035 -5.59 -19.52 -29.14
C TYR A 1035 -5.95 -18.68 -30.39
N PRO A 1036 -6.58 -17.49 -30.23
CA PRO A 1036 -7.10 -16.94 -28.96
C PRO A 1036 -8.47 -17.54 -28.60
N PHE A 1037 -8.63 -18.04 -27.37
CA PHE A 1037 -9.93 -18.54 -26.89
C PHE A 1037 -10.82 -17.34 -26.58
N LYS A 1038 -12.03 -17.26 -27.15
CA LYS A 1038 -12.91 -16.08 -27.04
C LYS A 1038 -14.31 -16.43 -26.57
N ILE A 1039 -14.91 -15.52 -25.80
CA ILE A 1039 -16.34 -15.55 -25.48
C ILE A 1039 -17.02 -14.27 -26.00
N GLY A 1040 -17.77 -14.42 -27.10
CA GLY A 1040 -18.36 -13.30 -27.83
C GLY A 1040 -17.33 -12.24 -28.22
N ASN A 1041 -17.72 -10.97 -28.04
CA ASN A 1041 -16.84 -9.81 -28.17
C ASN A 1041 -16.42 -9.26 -26.78
N VAL A 1042 -16.51 -10.07 -25.71
CA VAL A 1042 -16.38 -9.63 -24.31
C VAL A 1042 -15.00 -9.89 -23.74
N PHE A 1043 -14.49 -11.12 -23.82
CA PHE A 1043 -13.24 -11.53 -23.18
C PHE A 1043 -12.49 -12.55 -24.05
N SER A 1044 -11.16 -12.51 -23.99
CA SER A 1044 -10.23 -13.35 -24.75
C SER A 1044 -9.11 -13.87 -23.85
N ILE A 1045 -8.74 -15.14 -24.00
CA ILE A 1045 -7.43 -15.66 -23.59
C ILE A 1045 -6.57 -15.68 -24.86
N ASP A 1046 -5.73 -14.67 -25.01
CA ASP A 1046 -5.02 -14.39 -26.25
C ASP A 1046 -3.77 -15.25 -26.44
N GLY A 1047 -3.11 -15.64 -25.35
CA GLY A 1047 -1.90 -16.45 -25.39
C GLY A 1047 -1.17 -16.52 -24.06
N ASN A 1048 0.15 -16.66 -24.13
CA ASN A 1048 1.08 -16.62 -23.00
C ASN A 1048 2.44 -16.12 -23.48
N ASN A 1049 3.39 -15.89 -22.57
CA ASN A 1049 4.72 -15.35 -22.89
C ASN A 1049 5.83 -16.40 -23.08
N ALA A 1050 5.52 -17.69 -23.30
CA ALA A 1050 6.55 -18.65 -23.64
C ALA A 1050 7.14 -18.34 -25.03
N ALA A 1051 8.41 -17.94 -25.07
CA ALA A 1051 9.10 -17.52 -26.28
C ALA A 1051 10.28 -18.46 -26.62
N SER A 1052 10.64 -18.49 -27.91
CA SER A 1052 11.86 -19.10 -28.44
C SER A 1052 12.60 -18.05 -29.27
N GLY A 1053 13.94 -18.09 -29.26
CA GLY A 1053 14.76 -17.18 -30.07
C GLY A 1053 14.62 -17.36 -31.58
N THR A 1054 13.95 -18.43 -32.05
CA THR A 1054 13.78 -18.77 -33.47
C THR A 1054 12.34 -19.06 -33.89
N ASP A 1055 11.39 -19.17 -32.95
CA ASP A 1055 9.98 -19.53 -33.23
C ASP A 1055 9.02 -18.52 -32.60
N THR A 1056 8.38 -17.70 -33.45
CA THR A 1056 7.38 -16.69 -33.07
C THR A 1056 6.01 -17.27 -32.75
N ALA A 1057 5.77 -18.56 -33.02
CA ALA A 1057 4.57 -19.29 -32.65
C ALA A 1057 4.74 -20.12 -31.35
N TYR A 1058 5.92 -20.11 -30.72
CA TYR A 1058 6.30 -21.02 -29.64
C TYR A 1058 5.32 -21.05 -28.44
N TYR A 1059 4.67 -19.93 -28.12
CA TYR A 1059 3.66 -19.83 -27.07
C TYR A 1059 2.46 -20.78 -27.28
N LYS A 1060 2.18 -21.16 -28.54
CA LYS A 1060 1.11 -22.12 -28.90
C LYS A 1060 1.43 -23.55 -28.50
N ASN A 1061 2.65 -23.86 -28.05
CA ASN A 1061 2.99 -25.19 -27.54
C ASN A 1061 2.51 -25.43 -26.09
N PHE A 1062 1.93 -24.42 -25.43
CA PHE A 1062 1.62 -24.49 -23.99
C PHE A 1062 0.27 -23.87 -23.62
N TYR A 1063 -0.44 -24.50 -22.67
CA TYR A 1063 -1.63 -23.93 -22.03
C TYR A 1063 -1.45 -23.83 -20.51
N TYR A 1064 -1.82 -22.68 -19.96
CA TYR A 1064 -1.58 -22.26 -18.59
C TYR A 1064 -2.80 -21.51 -18.04
N TYR A 1065 -3.16 -21.58 -16.77
CA TYR A 1065 -3.34 -22.81 -15.97
C TYR A 1065 -4.83 -23.15 -15.85
N PHE A 1066 -5.66 -22.40 -16.57
CA PHE A 1066 -7.04 -22.11 -16.20
C PHE A 1066 -7.99 -22.92 -17.05
N TYR A 1067 -8.51 -24.00 -16.49
CA TYR A 1067 -9.52 -24.83 -17.14
C TYR A 1067 -10.91 -24.41 -16.65
N ASP A 1068 -11.90 -24.51 -17.53
CA ASP A 1068 -13.29 -24.11 -17.26
C ASP A 1068 -13.43 -22.72 -16.59
N LEU A 1069 -12.72 -21.71 -17.13
CA LEU A 1069 -12.57 -20.40 -16.51
C LEU A 1069 -13.91 -19.66 -16.48
N LYS A 1070 -14.46 -19.45 -15.27
CA LYS A 1070 -15.77 -18.81 -15.07
C LYS A 1070 -15.62 -17.29 -15.01
N LEU A 1071 -16.41 -16.60 -15.83
CA LEU A 1071 -16.43 -15.14 -15.92
C LEU A 1071 -17.82 -14.61 -15.54
N GLN A 1072 -17.87 -13.42 -14.96
CA GLN A 1072 -19.10 -12.64 -14.79
C GLN A 1072 -18.82 -11.13 -14.84
N SER A 1073 -19.83 -10.30 -15.09
CA SER A 1073 -19.72 -8.86 -14.81
C SER A 1073 -19.50 -8.58 -13.31
N PRO A 1074 -18.85 -7.47 -12.94
CA PRO A 1074 -18.98 -6.87 -11.61
C PRO A 1074 -20.36 -6.24 -11.41
N GLY A 1075 -20.68 -5.86 -10.18
CA GLY A 1075 -21.99 -5.30 -9.81
C GLY A 1075 -23.11 -6.34 -9.73
N CYS A 1076 -24.32 -5.88 -9.43
CA CYS A 1076 -25.49 -6.74 -9.36
C CYS A 1076 -26.27 -6.69 -10.67
N ALA A 1077 -26.56 -7.88 -11.22
CA ALA A 1077 -27.35 -8.03 -12.44
C ALA A 1077 -28.78 -7.48 -12.27
N ALA A 1078 -29.31 -6.84 -13.32
CA ALA A 1078 -30.71 -6.45 -13.36
C ALA A 1078 -31.64 -7.70 -13.26
N PRO A 1079 -32.82 -7.61 -12.60
CA PRO A 1079 -33.67 -8.79 -12.35
C PRO A 1079 -34.18 -9.50 -13.62
N ALA A 1080 -34.30 -8.76 -14.71
CA ALA A 1080 -34.67 -9.26 -16.02
C ALA A 1080 -34.13 -8.32 -17.12
N ARG A 1081 -33.90 -8.86 -18.31
CA ARG A 1081 -33.60 -8.07 -19.51
C ARG A 1081 -34.85 -7.37 -20.01
N GLN A 1082 -34.70 -6.14 -20.49
CA GLN A 1082 -35.78 -5.36 -21.07
C GLN A 1082 -35.69 -5.38 -22.60
N ALA A 1083 -36.82 -5.54 -23.28
CA ALA A 1083 -36.90 -5.41 -24.73
C ALA A 1083 -36.84 -3.95 -25.15
N VAL A 1084 -36.11 -3.65 -26.23
CA VAL A 1084 -36.15 -2.35 -26.92
C VAL A 1084 -36.56 -2.57 -28.37
N SER A 1085 -37.60 -1.87 -28.82
CA SER A 1085 -38.05 -1.94 -30.21
C SER A 1085 -37.32 -0.93 -31.08
N LEU A 1086 -37.01 -1.30 -32.32
CA LEU A 1086 -36.44 -0.40 -33.31
C LEU A 1086 -37.44 0.73 -33.60
N THR A 1087 -37.01 1.96 -33.35
CA THR A 1087 -37.77 3.18 -33.56
C THR A 1087 -37.33 3.85 -34.86
N GLN A 1088 -38.29 4.15 -35.74
CA GLN A 1088 -38.05 4.86 -37.00
C GLN A 1088 -38.87 6.16 -37.08
N PRO A 1089 -38.47 7.13 -37.93
CA PRO A 1089 -39.28 8.32 -38.20
C PRO A 1089 -40.54 7.92 -38.95
N VAL A 1090 -41.69 8.38 -38.46
CA VAL A 1090 -43.02 8.11 -39.02
C VAL A 1090 -43.71 9.44 -39.30
N ILE A 1091 -44.16 9.59 -40.54
CA ILE A 1091 -44.98 10.73 -40.95
C ILE A 1091 -46.45 10.37 -40.74
N SER A 1092 -47.14 11.18 -39.96
CA SER A 1092 -48.60 11.16 -39.78
C SER A 1092 -49.22 12.43 -40.34
N LEU A 1093 -50.51 12.40 -40.73
CA LEU A 1093 -51.23 13.59 -41.18
C LEU A 1093 -52.20 14.05 -40.09
N ASN A 1094 -52.10 15.31 -39.67
CA ASN A 1094 -52.99 15.93 -38.71
C ASN A 1094 -53.56 17.24 -39.31
N GLY A 1095 -54.84 17.23 -39.66
CA GLY A 1095 -55.45 18.30 -40.46
C GLY A 1095 -54.77 18.41 -41.83
N THR A 1096 -54.12 19.54 -42.09
CA THR A 1096 -53.32 19.80 -43.30
C THR A 1096 -51.80 19.66 -43.09
N ALA A 1097 -51.34 19.38 -41.87
CA ALA A 1097 -49.93 19.29 -41.52
C ALA A 1097 -49.45 17.84 -41.44
N LEU A 1098 -48.33 17.56 -42.10
CA LEU A 1098 -47.53 16.37 -41.79
C LEU A 1098 -46.89 16.55 -40.41
N THR A 1099 -46.89 15.50 -39.60
CA THR A 1099 -46.46 15.50 -38.20
C THR A 1099 -45.51 14.33 -37.94
N SER A 1100 -44.35 14.66 -37.39
CA SER A 1100 -43.30 13.73 -36.97
C SER A 1100 -43.58 13.14 -35.58
N ASN A 1101 -43.21 11.88 -35.38
CA ASN A 1101 -43.13 11.26 -34.05
C ASN A 1101 -41.91 11.71 -33.22
N PHE A 1102 -40.96 12.45 -33.80
CA PHE A 1102 -39.81 13.04 -33.12
C PHE A 1102 -40.03 14.54 -32.83
N LEU A 1103 -39.86 14.93 -31.56
CA LEU A 1103 -40.03 16.33 -31.12
C LEU A 1103 -38.97 17.29 -31.69
N ALA A 1104 -37.77 16.79 -32.01
CA ALA A 1104 -36.62 17.58 -32.42
C ALA A 1104 -35.72 16.82 -33.43
N GLY A 1105 -34.77 17.52 -34.04
CA GLY A 1105 -33.82 16.95 -35.01
C GLY A 1105 -34.38 16.73 -36.42
N ASN A 1106 -35.64 17.09 -36.65
CA ASN A 1106 -36.35 16.90 -37.91
C ASN A 1106 -35.74 17.70 -39.08
N GLN A 1107 -35.82 17.14 -40.28
CA GLN A 1107 -35.66 17.81 -41.56
C GLN A 1107 -36.64 17.18 -42.57
N TRP A 1108 -37.51 17.99 -43.17
CA TRP A 1108 -38.46 17.51 -44.17
C TRP A 1108 -37.87 17.52 -45.59
N TYR A 1109 -38.27 16.55 -46.39
CA TYR A 1109 -37.85 16.37 -47.78
C TYR A 1109 -39.08 16.20 -48.68
N VAL A 1110 -38.97 16.61 -49.94
CA VAL A 1110 -39.97 16.33 -50.98
C VAL A 1110 -39.30 15.87 -52.27
N ASP A 1111 -39.78 14.78 -52.84
CA ASP A 1111 -39.27 14.15 -54.06
C ASP A 1111 -37.73 13.92 -54.01
N GLY A 1112 -37.23 13.58 -52.81
CA GLY A 1112 -35.80 13.35 -52.53
C GLY A 1112 -34.94 14.60 -52.28
N LYS A 1113 -35.51 15.81 -52.31
CA LYS A 1113 -34.78 17.06 -52.01
C LYS A 1113 -35.17 17.61 -50.64
N ALA A 1114 -34.20 18.12 -49.89
CA ALA A 1114 -34.47 18.82 -48.64
C ALA A 1114 -35.33 20.08 -48.87
N ILE A 1115 -36.13 20.44 -47.88
CA ILE A 1115 -36.95 21.65 -47.88
C ILE A 1115 -36.30 22.65 -46.92
N ASP A 1116 -35.79 23.76 -47.46
CA ASP A 1116 -35.04 24.75 -46.70
C ASP A 1116 -35.87 25.31 -45.52
N GLY A 1117 -35.28 25.31 -44.32
CA GLY A 1117 -35.92 25.77 -43.09
C GLY A 1117 -36.99 24.85 -42.50
N ALA A 1118 -37.37 23.75 -43.17
CA ALA A 1118 -38.39 22.83 -42.67
C ALA A 1118 -37.80 21.83 -41.66
N THR A 1119 -37.56 22.30 -40.42
CA THR A 1119 -36.97 21.52 -39.31
C THR A 1119 -37.87 21.36 -38.09
N GLY A 1120 -39.10 21.86 -38.14
CA GLY A 1120 -40.11 21.67 -37.09
C GLY A 1120 -40.68 20.24 -37.05
N GLN A 1121 -41.29 19.87 -35.91
CA GLN A 1121 -42.02 18.60 -35.77
C GLN A 1121 -43.20 18.50 -36.75
N THR A 1122 -43.79 19.64 -37.16
CA THR A 1122 -44.87 19.71 -38.14
C THR A 1122 -44.46 20.50 -39.37
N TYR A 1123 -45.01 20.13 -40.52
CA TYR A 1123 -44.81 20.81 -41.79
C TYR A 1123 -46.09 20.77 -42.64
N ILE A 1124 -46.54 21.93 -43.13
CA ILE A 1124 -47.71 22.04 -44.01
C ILE A 1124 -47.24 22.00 -45.47
N PRO A 1125 -47.58 20.96 -46.26
CA PRO A 1125 -46.98 20.81 -47.59
C PRO A 1125 -47.58 21.75 -48.64
N ALA A 1126 -46.72 22.57 -49.25
CA ALA A 1126 -47.09 23.54 -50.28
C ALA A 1126 -47.32 22.96 -51.69
N LYS A 1127 -47.13 21.63 -51.88
CA LYS A 1127 -47.44 20.90 -53.11
C LYS A 1127 -47.72 19.43 -52.84
N SER A 1128 -48.39 18.75 -53.77
CA SER A 1128 -48.40 17.28 -53.85
C SER A 1128 -46.99 16.75 -54.13
N GLY A 1129 -46.68 15.56 -53.63
CA GLY A 1129 -45.37 14.90 -53.83
C GLY A 1129 -45.11 13.77 -52.84
N ASN A 1130 -43.96 13.12 -52.97
CA ASN A 1130 -43.50 12.11 -52.02
C ASN A 1130 -42.66 12.80 -50.94
N TYR A 1131 -43.16 12.80 -49.71
CA TYR A 1131 -42.49 13.40 -48.56
C TYR A 1131 -41.74 12.34 -47.75
N THR A 1132 -40.52 12.66 -47.33
CA THR A 1132 -39.78 11.90 -46.33
C THR A 1132 -39.27 12.81 -45.23
N LEU A 1133 -39.00 12.21 -44.07
CA LEU A 1133 -38.59 12.89 -42.86
C LEU A 1133 -37.24 12.32 -42.43
N GLY A 1134 -36.21 13.16 -42.47
CA GLY A 1134 -34.91 12.86 -41.88
C GLY A 1134 -34.87 13.30 -40.42
N ILE A 1135 -34.21 12.54 -39.55
CA ILE A 1135 -33.88 12.94 -38.18
C ILE A 1135 -32.37 12.92 -38.02
N ASN A 1136 -31.76 14.04 -37.62
CA ASN A 1136 -30.38 14.08 -37.17
C ASN A 1136 -30.35 13.90 -35.64
N LEU A 1137 -29.85 12.76 -35.16
CA LEU A 1137 -29.59 12.57 -33.74
C LEU A 1137 -28.30 13.31 -33.33
N SER A 1138 -28.20 13.71 -32.06
CA SER A 1138 -27.00 14.36 -31.49
C SER A 1138 -25.73 13.51 -31.58
N THR A 1139 -25.87 12.21 -31.81
CA THR A 1139 -24.82 11.22 -32.06
C THR A 1139 -24.29 11.20 -33.50
N GLY A 1140 -24.84 12.01 -34.41
CA GLY A 1140 -24.51 11.98 -35.85
C GLY A 1140 -25.17 10.84 -36.64
N CYS A 1141 -26.01 10.03 -35.98
CA CYS A 1141 -26.86 9.04 -36.64
C CYS A 1141 -27.99 9.75 -37.40
N GLN A 1142 -28.14 9.48 -38.70
CA GLN A 1142 -29.20 10.05 -39.53
C GLN A 1142 -30.28 9.00 -39.81
N LEU A 1143 -31.49 9.24 -39.32
CA LEU A 1143 -32.66 8.39 -39.56
C LEU A 1143 -33.45 8.92 -40.76
N LEU A 1144 -34.17 8.06 -41.48
CA LEU A 1144 -35.09 8.44 -42.56
C LEU A 1144 -36.41 7.66 -42.46
N SER A 1145 -37.54 8.33 -42.69
CA SER A 1145 -38.86 7.69 -42.79
C SER A 1145 -39.05 6.93 -44.11
N ASP A 1146 -40.04 6.04 -44.12
CA ASP A 1146 -40.71 5.62 -45.35
C ASP A 1146 -41.33 6.81 -46.12
N ASN A 1147 -41.60 6.61 -47.41
CA ASN A 1147 -42.23 7.62 -48.28
C ASN A 1147 -43.71 7.85 -47.89
N TYR A 1148 -44.06 9.09 -47.54
CA TYR A 1148 -45.44 9.53 -47.34
C TYR A 1148 -45.96 10.29 -48.56
N VAL A 1149 -46.98 9.76 -49.24
CA VAL A 1149 -47.58 10.41 -50.41
C VAL A 1149 -48.60 11.47 -49.98
N TYR A 1150 -48.27 12.75 -50.18
CA TYR A 1150 -49.20 13.86 -49.88
C TYR A 1150 -49.82 14.43 -51.15
N VAL A 1151 -51.10 14.81 -51.06
CA VAL A 1151 -51.89 15.37 -52.16
C VAL A 1151 -52.48 16.70 -51.71
N LEU A 1152 -52.03 17.80 -52.31
CA LEU A 1152 -52.56 19.14 -52.01
C LEU A 1152 -53.87 19.37 -52.76
N THR A 1153 -54.97 19.46 -52.03
CA THR A 1153 -56.30 19.79 -52.56
C THR A 1153 -56.40 21.29 -52.89
N SER A 1154 -56.04 21.65 -54.13
CA SER A 1154 -56.24 23.01 -54.64
C SER A 1154 -57.72 23.40 -54.63
N ASN A 1155 -58.06 24.45 -53.87
CA ASN A 1155 -59.44 24.87 -53.68
C ASN A 1155 -59.94 25.87 -54.76
N LYS A 1156 -59.21 25.99 -55.88
CA LYS A 1156 -59.62 26.77 -57.08
C LYS A 1156 -59.06 26.14 -58.36
N GLY A 1157 -59.92 25.92 -59.37
CA GLY A 1157 -59.47 25.80 -60.77
C GLY A 1157 -59.62 24.45 -61.48
N ASN A 1158 -60.84 23.89 -61.50
CA ASN A 1158 -61.31 23.04 -62.61
C ASN A 1158 -60.56 21.69 -62.87
N THR A 1159 -60.42 20.85 -61.84
CA THR A 1159 -60.33 19.39 -62.01
C THR A 1159 -61.53 18.71 -61.33
N GLY A 1160 -61.88 17.50 -61.79
CA GLY A 1160 -63.12 16.82 -61.40
C GLY A 1160 -63.18 16.36 -59.94
N ASP A 1161 -64.34 15.79 -59.52
CA ASP A 1161 -64.68 15.46 -58.13
C ASP A 1161 -63.83 14.39 -57.42
N ILE A 1162 -62.77 13.93 -58.08
CA ILE A 1162 -61.72 13.06 -57.54
C ILE A 1162 -60.39 13.81 -57.27
N GLY A 1163 -60.32 15.12 -57.50
CA GLY A 1163 -59.10 15.91 -57.29
C GLY A 1163 -57.92 15.47 -58.17
N LEU A 1164 -58.20 15.09 -59.43
CA LEU A 1164 -57.20 14.50 -60.34
C LEU A 1164 -56.04 15.45 -60.64
N VAL A 1165 -54.83 15.03 -60.28
CA VAL A 1165 -53.55 15.65 -60.62
C VAL A 1165 -52.76 14.70 -61.51
N VAL A 1166 -52.14 15.22 -62.57
CA VAL A 1166 -51.25 14.47 -63.46
C VAL A 1166 -50.00 15.28 -63.73
N TYR A 1167 -48.81 14.70 -63.53
CA TYR A 1167 -47.54 15.41 -63.65
C TYR A 1167 -46.36 14.46 -63.93
N PRO A 1168 -45.23 14.95 -64.49
CA PRO A 1168 -45.12 16.24 -65.17
C PRO A 1168 -45.95 16.26 -66.46
N VAL A 1169 -46.45 17.43 -66.85
CA VAL A 1169 -47.06 17.66 -68.17
C VAL A 1169 -46.47 18.96 -68.71
N PRO A 1170 -45.63 18.95 -69.76
CA PRO A 1170 -45.24 17.77 -70.56
C PRO A 1170 -44.42 16.70 -69.81
N ALA A 1171 -44.58 15.44 -70.20
CA ALA A 1171 -43.82 14.30 -69.71
C ALA A 1171 -42.74 13.85 -70.71
N SER A 1172 -41.61 13.33 -70.22
CA SER A 1172 -40.55 12.74 -71.05
C SER A 1172 -40.43 11.23 -70.85
N ASN A 1173 -40.13 10.80 -69.62
CA ASN A 1173 -39.90 9.39 -69.29
C ASN A 1173 -41.07 8.75 -68.54
N GLN A 1174 -41.67 9.48 -67.60
CA GLN A 1174 -42.73 8.98 -66.71
C GLN A 1174 -43.85 10.01 -66.54
N LEU A 1175 -45.06 9.51 -66.30
CA LEU A 1175 -46.28 10.28 -66.06
C LEU A 1175 -46.96 9.77 -64.79
N SER A 1176 -46.85 10.52 -63.70
CA SER A 1176 -47.50 10.22 -62.41
C SER A 1176 -48.92 10.78 -62.37
N ILE A 1177 -49.84 9.99 -61.83
CA ILE A 1177 -51.29 10.21 -61.83
C ILE A 1177 -51.78 9.98 -60.42
N ILE A 1178 -52.42 11.00 -59.83
CA ILE A 1178 -52.87 10.99 -58.43
C ILE A 1178 -54.31 11.51 -58.37
N PHE A 1179 -55.19 10.81 -57.64
CA PHE A 1179 -56.55 11.25 -57.35
C PHE A 1179 -57.11 10.57 -56.10
N ALA A 1180 -58.12 11.16 -55.46
CA ALA A 1180 -58.86 10.55 -54.37
C ALA A 1180 -60.06 9.74 -54.91
N SER A 1181 -60.14 8.45 -54.58
CA SER A 1181 -61.31 7.63 -54.85
C SER A 1181 -62.37 7.84 -53.75
N PRO A 1182 -63.59 8.29 -54.08
CA PRO A 1182 -64.60 8.63 -53.07
C PRO A 1182 -65.25 7.40 -52.42
N ALA A 1183 -65.07 6.22 -53.00
CA ALA A 1183 -65.52 4.92 -52.49
C ALA A 1183 -64.63 3.79 -53.08
N ASN A 1184 -64.81 2.55 -52.61
CA ASN A 1184 -64.19 1.38 -53.26
C ASN A 1184 -64.77 1.23 -54.68
N ASN A 1185 -63.91 1.21 -55.72
CA ASN A 1185 -64.32 1.26 -57.12
C ASN A 1185 -63.41 0.43 -58.03
N ASN A 1186 -63.96 -0.01 -59.16
CA ASN A 1186 -63.15 -0.48 -60.28
C ASN A 1186 -62.61 0.72 -61.08
N LEU A 1187 -61.31 0.69 -61.34
CA LEU A 1187 -60.53 1.65 -62.11
C LEU A 1187 -60.16 1.05 -63.47
N ASN A 1188 -60.45 1.76 -64.56
CA ASN A 1188 -59.81 1.55 -65.86
C ASN A 1188 -59.05 2.81 -66.26
N LEU A 1189 -57.73 2.71 -66.29
CA LEU A 1189 -56.81 3.79 -66.62
C LEU A 1189 -56.22 3.54 -68.00
N SER A 1190 -56.48 4.42 -68.98
CA SER A 1190 -56.00 4.26 -70.36
C SER A 1190 -55.30 5.53 -70.86
N LEU A 1191 -54.20 5.39 -71.61
CA LEU A 1191 -53.58 6.50 -72.34
C LEU A 1191 -53.85 6.32 -73.84
N ILE A 1192 -54.36 7.36 -74.49
CA ILE A 1192 -54.85 7.35 -75.87
C ILE A 1192 -54.03 8.34 -76.69
N ASN A 1193 -53.54 7.94 -77.87
CA ASN A 1193 -52.77 8.83 -78.75
C ASN A 1193 -53.69 9.72 -79.64
N SER A 1194 -53.10 10.64 -80.39
CA SER A 1194 -53.82 11.56 -81.29
C SER A 1194 -54.56 10.88 -82.45
N ALA A 1195 -54.30 9.59 -82.73
CA ALA A 1195 -55.05 8.78 -83.69
C ALA A 1195 -56.19 7.96 -83.05
N GLY A 1196 -56.46 8.16 -81.74
CA GLY A 1196 -57.52 7.45 -81.01
C GLY A 1196 -57.12 6.04 -80.53
N LEU A 1197 -55.88 5.60 -80.75
CA LEU A 1197 -55.40 4.28 -80.32
C LEU A 1197 -55.00 4.32 -78.84
N ILE A 1198 -55.45 3.32 -78.07
CA ILE A 1198 -55.03 3.10 -76.69
C ILE A 1198 -53.59 2.54 -76.71
N VAL A 1199 -52.63 3.28 -76.17
CA VAL A 1199 -51.20 2.91 -76.11
C VAL A 1199 -50.76 2.36 -74.74
N TYR A 1200 -51.61 2.49 -73.73
CA TYR A 1200 -51.47 1.92 -72.39
C TYR A 1200 -52.87 1.69 -71.82
N THR A 1201 -53.10 0.58 -71.11
CA THR A 1201 -54.29 0.41 -70.28
C THR A 1201 -53.98 -0.40 -69.03
N ASN A 1202 -54.67 -0.10 -67.93
CA ASN A 1202 -54.55 -0.79 -66.65
C ASN A 1202 -55.95 -0.91 -66.00
N LEU A 1203 -56.30 -2.12 -65.56
CA LEU A 1203 -57.59 -2.46 -64.95
C LEU A 1203 -57.33 -3.03 -63.55
N GLN A 1204 -57.89 -2.39 -62.52
CA GLN A 1204 -57.73 -2.82 -61.13
C GLN A 1204 -58.90 -2.35 -60.25
N THR A 1205 -59.05 -2.92 -59.05
CA THR A 1205 -59.98 -2.44 -58.02
C THR A 1205 -59.21 -1.62 -57.00
N ILE A 1206 -59.70 -0.45 -56.63
CA ILE A 1206 -59.06 0.46 -55.67
C ILE A 1206 -60.01 0.78 -54.51
N THR A 1207 -59.46 1.00 -53.32
CA THR A 1207 -60.22 1.38 -52.13
C THR A 1207 -60.54 2.87 -52.09
N GLN A 1208 -61.46 3.26 -51.21
CA GLN A 1208 -61.69 4.65 -50.81
C GLN A 1208 -60.39 5.27 -50.25
N GLY A 1209 -60.09 6.52 -50.63
CA GLY A 1209 -58.88 7.24 -50.23
C GLY A 1209 -57.99 7.66 -51.42
N ASN A 1210 -56.77 8.13 -51.12
CA ASN A 1210 -55.84 8.58 -52.15
C ASN A 1210 -55.26 7.40 -52.94
N PHE A 1211 -55.34 7.48 -54.27
CA PHE A 1211 -54.71 6.58 -55.22
C PHE A 1211 -53.62 7.32 -56.00
N ALA A 1212 -52.47 6.67 -56.17
CA ALA A 1212 -51.34 7.18 -56.95
C ALA A 1212 -50.74 6.06 -57.80
N THR A 1213 -50.38 6.38 -59.05
CA THR A 1213 -49.68 5.44 -59.94
C THR A 1213 -48.84 6.19 -60.97
N THR A 1214 -47.96 5.49 -61.69
CA THR A 1214 -47.06 6.08 -62.68
C THR A 1214 -47.04 5.23 -63.95
N ILE A 1215 -47.20 5.87 -65.11
CA ILE A 1215 -47.08 5.26 -66.44
C ILE A 1215 -45.67 5.56 -66.98
N ASP A 1216 -44.95 4.53 -67.42
CA ASP A 1216 -43.76 4.68 -68.28
C ASP A 1216 -44.22 5.15 -69.66
N VAL A 1217 -43.80 6.35 -70.05
CA VAL A 1217 -44.11 6.97 -71.34
C VAL A 1217 -42.90 7.07 -72.27
N SER A 1218 -41.71 6.63 -71.83
CA SER A 1218 -40.46 6.76 -72.58
C SER A 1218 -40.53 6.16 -74.00
N LYS A 1219 -41.24 5.04 -74.16
CA LYS A 1219 -41.42 4.32 -75.43
C LYS A 1219 -42.44 4.97 -76.37
N GLN A 1220 -43.22 5.93 -75.90
CA GLN A 1220 -44.22 6.63 -76.70
C GLN A 1220 -43.59 7.75 -77.54
N ALA A 1221 -44.24 8.12 -78.65
CA ALA A 1221 -43.77 9.21 -79.51
C ALA A 1221 -44.07 10.59 -78.87
N PRO A 1222 -43.27 11.63 -79.16
CA PRO A 1222 -43.64 12.99 -78.81
C PRO A 1222 -44.98 13.40 -79.45
N GLY A 1223 -45.87 14.04 -78.70
CA GLY A 1223 -47.20 14.41 -79.19
C GLY A 1223 -48.22 14.72 -78.10
N SER A 1224 -49.46 15.01 -78.51
CA SER A 1224 -50.61 15.13 -77.59
C SER A 1224 -51.30 13.78 -77.41
N TYR A 1225 -51.56 13.44 -76.15
CA TYR A 1225 -52.25 12.23 -75.71
C TYR A 1225 -53.43 12.62 -74.80
N ILE A 1226 -54.39 11.71 -74.66
CA ILE A 1226 -55.50 11.85 -73.71
C ILE A 1226 -55.38 10.73 -72.69
N LEU A 1227 -55.20 11.09 -71.41
CA LEU A 1227 -55.40 10.16 -70.31
C LEU A 1227 -56.91 10.05 -70.06
N LYS A 1228 -57.44 8.82 -70.10
CA LYS A 1228 -58.82 8.47 -69.76
C LYS A 1228 -58.81 7.68 -68.46
N ILE A 1229 -59.67 8.06 -67.53
CA ILE A 1229 -59.86 7.35 -66.25
C ILE A 1229 -61.35 7.02 -66.12
N VAL A 1230 -61.72 5.75 -66.13
CA VAL A 1230 -63.05 5.29 -65.72
C VAL A 1230 -62.97 4.87 -64.26
N LEU A 1231 -63.83 5.43 -63.41
CA LEU A 1231 -63.94 5.08 -62.00
C LEU A 1231 -65.42 4.88 -61.65
N GLY A 1232 -65.80 3.62 -61.42
CA GLY A 1232 -67.21 3.24 -61.33
C GLY A 1232 -67.96 3.60 -62.62
N GLN A 1233 -68.97 4.46 -62.53
CA GLN A 1233 -69.73 4.96 -63.69
C GLN A 1233 -69.19 6.27 -64.28
N LYS A 1234 -68.24 6.96 -63.60
CA LYS A 1234 -67.72 8.25 -64.06
C LYS A 1234 -66.50 8.08 -64.96
N VAL A 1235 -66.34 9.00 -65.91
CA VAL A 1235 -65.19 9.03 -66.83
C VAL A 1235 -64.56 10.41 -66.81
N TYR A 1236 -63.27 10.46 -66.52
CA TYR A 1236 -62.44 11.65 -66.52
C TYR A 1236 -61.48 11.61 -67.71
N TYR A 1237 -61.18 12.77 -68.27
CA TYR A 1237 -60.22 12.94 -69.35
C TYR A 1237 -59.25 14.06 -69.00
N ASN A 1238 -57.95 13.87 -69.28
CA ASN A 1238 -56.93 14.91 -69.11
C ASN A 1238 -55.98 14.91 -70.32
N LYS A 1239 -55.62 16.10 -70.81
CA LYS A 1239 -54.73 16.25 -71.97
C LYS A 1239 -53.27 16.18 -71.51
N ILE A 1240 -52.57 15.17 -71.98
CA ILE A 1240 -51.15 14.95 -71.73
C ILE A 1240 -50.37 15.41 -72.96
N VAL A 1241 -49.18 15.97 -72.75
CA VAL A 1241 -48.20 16.21 -73.81
C VAL A 1241 -46.98 15.37 -73.47
N ILE A 1242 -46.49 14.59 -74.43
CA ILE A 1242 -45.22 13.86 -74.32
C ILE A 1242 -44.19 14.59 -75.19
N VAL A 1243 -43.01 14.83 -74.62
CA VAL A 1243 -41.85 15.50 -75.23
C VAL A 1243 -40.62 14.62 -75.12
N ARG A 1244 -39.59 14.93 -75.90
CA ARG A 1244 -38.24 14.37 -75.79
C ARG A 1244 -37.24 15.50 -76.00
#